data_AF-A0A7C4I628-F1
#
_entry.id   AF-A0A7C4I628-F1
#
_cell.length_a   1.000
_cell.length_b   1.000
_cell.length_c   1.000
_cell.angle_alpha   90.00
_cell.angle_beta   90.00
_cell.angle_gamma   90.00
#
_symmetry.space_group_name_H-M   'P 1'
#
loop_
_entity.id
_entity.type
_entity.pdbx_description
1 polymer ?
#
loop_
_entity_poly.entity_id
_entity_poly.type
_entity_poly.pdbx_seq_one_letter_code
_entity_poly.pdbx_strand_id
1 'polypeptide(L)'
;MRRLLVVIIVLALSTPIFGFFGGNVRELKELGLSAELLASGDVKLKSPKIEIVVSPKKGGRVMSVVDLTTKQQIVETFNENDPKTGGAFYDILDFLWPGTAEREYSLEGWGISTKDKTAFVEVSYTIGNESDKAKGLRVRKLFKINAIDPRIEATVTVENVTWEEKKFSYWHQTRPILGDVSNTNKTIYLDIQGEASFINFEPGSGGRGDILTEGNYFGFVSKFASNSLLIVVEPNSVSKFWTWHDVKLPTFDIIFKEVTLAQGAKRTYSIDWVVLPQLPFISYADKNTGLVVGLDVYDVSVSKATIDFFVSAYKSEIIRKMEMVYVVFTFEDSLGKVISTLSETNVFTILPYSIDRKTLRVNLPSVRGGYYYVRASVFDNSGNLLFSTKKALKVGQITIPKFDRTLRIAFIWTLHQPLWDNPKQIKQNISSFLPIYSKIVELYSKRNTPVSINVTGSLLYQLAYYYPKHLEEFRKLFTRNNVELLLSSFSYALLPFLNDEEIYRNIMLDKEFKDNYLGVRNIQGVWLPEMAFSDKVIYPISRTGATWIAIADLAVENGYRGLELDYNIPYRLLTKVGTLNAVIVDTKASRILYRKTDRAIDEFIQYLVSINEKAKDNKVVVVADNGESIGDGVFMNKLFDALERIPWIKIVKVSDIFRDVPPIKDLLAEKITGSWYYDPEEKRSSFRLWFDSKIKREMWDLCDETAKDVIKVMENFKQAEDVGVDISYPAFLFENAWRHLIIARDSGWIWMGSQVGIDRIKSELNKSKYYLKDLYEALLTSIRGDVLKNAPKFTEGARQVSVAEFEDIKSSAKGKVLTVESFVVKPKVPSRNSFVSVKVILGNI
;
A
#
# COMPACT_ATOMS: atom_id res chain seq x y z
N MET A 1 -62.27 49.26 18.68
CA MET A 1 -62.86 48.32 17.70
C MET A 1 -62.00 48.07 16.45
N ARG A 2 -61.34 49.07 15.82
CA ARG A 2 -60.46 48.84 14.65
C ARG A 2 -59.15 48.06 14.91
N ARG A 3 -58.66 47.99 16.15
CA ARG A 3 -57.48 47.16 16.51
C ARG A 3 -57.81 45.70 16.85
N LEU A 4 -59.08 45.36 17.09
CA LEU A 4 -59.52 43.97 17.34
C LEU A 4 -59.77 43.22 16.02
N LEU A 5 -60.20 43.93 14.96
CA LEU A 5 -60.48 43.35 13.65
C LEU A 5 -59.21 42.94 12.87
N VAL A 6 -58.10 43.67 13.05
CA VAL A 6 -56.81 43.36 12.38
C VAL A 6 -56.12 42.15 13.01
N VAL A 7 -56.30 41.92 14.32
CA VAL A 7 -55.74 40.73 14.99
C VAL A 7 -56.51 39.46 14.60
N ILE A 8 -57.82 39.56 14.34
CA ILE A 8 -58.63 38.40 13.88
C ILE A 8 -58.36 38.06 12.42
N ILE A 9 -58.08 39.03 11.54
CA ILE A 9 -57.74 38.76 10.13
C ILE A 9 -56.31 38.20 9.97
N VAL A 10 -55.37 38.60 10.82
CA VAL A 10 -53.99 38.05 10.79
C VAL A 10 -53.94 36.65 11.42
N LEU A 11 -54.75 36.35 12.45
CA LEU A 11 -54.84 34.99 13.01
C LEU A 11 -55.63 34.00 12.14
N ALA A 12 -56.56 34.48 11.30
CA ALA A 12 -57.32 33.65 10.36
C ALA A 12 -56.57 33.32 9.06
N LEU A 13 -55.48 34.02 8.74
CA LEU A 13 -54.64 33.74 7.56
C LEU A 13 -53.32 33.00 7.88
N SER A 14 -53.02 32.74 9.15
CA SER A 14 -51.81 32.01 9.58
C SER A 14 -52.09 30.64 10.20
N THR A 15 -53.32 30.15 10.13
CA THR A 15 -53.69 28.80 10.58
C THR A 15 -54.14 27.96 9.38
N PRO A 16 -53.38 26.93 8.94
CA PRO A 16 -53.97 25.91 8.11
C PRO A 16 -54.99 25.18 8.97
N ILE A 17 -56.26 25.37 8.63
CA ILE A 17 -57.40 24.66 9.19
C ILE A 17 -57.13 23.17 9.04
N PHE A 18 -56.91 22.52 10.19
CA PHE A 18 -56.95 21.08 10.36
C PHE A 18 -58.33 20.57 9.93
N GLY A 19 -58.39 20.01 8.73
CA GLY A 19 -59.33 18.93 8.44
C GLY A 19 -58.84 17.69 9.18
N PHE A 20 -59.55 17.31 10.24
CA PHE A 20 -59.40 16.03 10.92
C PHE A 20 -59.82 14.89 9.99
N PHE A 21 -58.87 14.41 9.17
CA PHE A 21 -58.71 13.02 8.73
C PHE A 21 -57.20 12.83 8.47
N GLY A 22 -56.63 11.73 8.96
CA GLY A 22 -55.20 11.49 9.10
C GLY A 22 -54.34 11.89 7.89
N GLY A 23 -53.48 12.89 8.08
CA GLY A 23 -52.48 13.30 7.09
C GLY A 23 -51.09 12.79 7.45
N ASN A 24 -50.94 11.50 7.77
CA ASN A 24 -49.62 10.89 7.94
C ASN A 24 -48.85 10.75 6.61
N VAL A 25 -49.48 11.11 5.48
CA VAL A 25 -48.97 10.88 4.13
C VAL A 25 -48.97 12.19 3.35
N ARG A 26 -47.83 12.56 2.76
CA ARG A 26 -47.72 13.56 1.68
C ARG A 26 -47.54 12.81 0.37
N GLU A 27 -48.33 13.15 -0.64
CA GLU A 27 -48.28 12.51 -1.97
C GLU A 27 -48.15 13.55 -3.08
N LEU A 28 -47.36 13.23 -4.10
CA LEU A 28 -47.29 13.96 -5.35
C LEU A 28 -47.67 13.00 -6.48
N LYS A 29 -48.99 12.84 -6.69
CA LYS A 29 -49.59 11.82 -7.55
C LYS A 29 -49.05 11.82 -8.98
N GLU A 30 -48.78 13.00 -9.54
CA GLU A 30 -48.21 13.14 -10.89
C GLU A 30 -46.85 12.45 -11.05
N LEU A 31 -46.08 12.33 -9.97
CA LEU A 31 -44.74 11.75 -9.96
C LEU A 31 -44.65 10.42 -9.20
N GLY A 32 -45.77 9.93 -8.66
CA GLY A 32 -45.82 8.69 -7.86
C GLY A 32 -44.93 8.71 -6.61
N LEU A 33 -44.68 9.90 -6.05
CA LEU A 33 -43.92 10.05 -4.80
C LEU A 33 -44.86 10.08 -3.60
N SER A 34 -44.48 9.38 -2.53
CA SER A 34 -45.09 9.57 -1.22
C SER A 34 -44.03 9.62 -0.11
N ALA A 35 -44.37 10.31 0.96
CA ALA A 35 -43.64 10.23 2.23
C ALA A 35 -44.68 10.05 3.34
N GLU A 36 -44.45 9.10 4.23
CA GLU A 36 -45.38 8.73 5.30
C GLU A 36 -44.66 8.61 6.64
N LEU A 37 -45.17 9.27 7.67
CA LEU A 37 -44.75 9.04 9.05
C LEU A 37 -45.58 7.90 9.65
N LEU A 38 -44.91 6.80 9.97
CA LEU A 38 -45.53 5.59 10.53
C LEU A 38 -45.80 5.76 12.03
N ALA A 39 -46.74 4.98 12.56
CA ALA A 39 -47.07 4.98 13.99
C ALA A 39 -45.87 4.61 14.89
N SER A 40 -44.88 3.89 14.35
CA SER A 40 -43.62 3.59 15.04
C SER A 40 -42.74 4.84 15.27
N GLY A 41 -42.96 5.92 14.52
CA GLY A 41 -42.08 7.08 14.43
C GLY A 41 -41.07 6.99 13.28
N ASP A 42 -41.11 5.91 12.49
CA ASP A 42 -40.29 5.75 11.29
C ASP A 42 -40.91 6.50 10.09
N VAL A 43 -40.08 6.86 9.11
CA VAL A 43 -40.51 7.56 7.91
C VAL A 43 -40.37 6.63 6.70
N LYS A 44 -41.49 6.33 6.05
CA LYS A 44 -41.52 5.61 4.78
C LYS A 44 -41.47 6.60 3.64
N LEU A 45 -40.52 6.44 2.73
CA LEU A 45 -40.46 7.17 1.47
C LEU A 45 -40.77 6.21 0.33
N LYS A 46 -41.60 6.65 -0.61
CA LYS A 46 -41.97 5.88 -1.79
C LYS A 46 -41.77 6.68 -3.07
N SER A 47 -41.24 6.04 -4.09
CA SER A 47 -41.22 6.50 -5.48
C SER A 47 -41.92 5.46 -6.38
N PRO A 48 -42.03 5.68 -7.70
CA PRO A 48 -42.55 4.67 -8.60
C PRO A 48 -41.73 3.37 -8.61
N LYS A 49 -40.46 3.42 -8.22
CA LYS A 49 -39.52 2.29 -8.35
C LYS A 49 -39.01 1.74 -7.02
N ILE A 50 -38.92 2.55 -5.97
CA ILE A 50 -38.36 2.13 -4.68
C ILE A 50 -39.26 2.60 -3.53
N GLU A 51 -39.37 1.76 -2.51
CA GLU A 51 -39.84 2.14 -1.18
C GLU A 51 -38.72 1.94 -0.16
N ILE A 52 -38.49 2.92 0.72
CA ILE A 52 -37.58 2.78 1.85
C ILE A 52 -38.26 3.19 3.16
N VAL A 53 -37.85 2.59 4.27
CA VAL A 53 -38.27 3.00 5.61
C VAL A 53 -37.05 3.43 6.40
N VAL A 54 -37.05 4.64 6.96
CA VAL A 54 -35.96 5.19 7.76
C VAL A 54 -36.41 5.36 9.21
N SER A 55 -35.64 4.85 10.16
CA SER A 55 -35.97 4.92 11.59
C SER A 55 -35.09 5.93 12.33
N PRO A 56 -35.64 7.10 12.74
CA PRO A 56 -34.94 8.04 13.62
C PRO A 56 -34.54 7.38 14.96
N LYS A 57 -35.42 6.54 15.52
CA LYS A 57 -35.20 5.84 16.80
C LYS A 57 -34.04 4.87 16.78
N LYS A 58 -33.79 4.24 15.65
CA LYS A 58 -32.67 3.31 15.45
C LYS A 58 -31.52 4.02 14.73
N GLY A 59 -31.08 5.19 15.20
CA GLY A 59 -29.88 5.86 14.66
C GLY A 59 -30.05 6.53 13.29
N GLY A 60 -31.28 6.72 12.81
CA GLY A 60 -31.51 7.18 11.43
C GLY A 60 -31.20 6.12 10.37
N ARG A 61 -31.41 4.83 10.68
CA ARG A 61 -31.13 3.70 9.78
C ARG A 61 -32.21 3.50 8.75
N VAL A 62 -31.84 2.99 7.57
CA VAL A 62 -32.84 2.48 6.62
C VAL A 62 -33.18 1.04 6.99
N MET A 63 -34.39 0.85 7.51
CA MET A 63 -34.90 -0.41 8.03
C MET A 63 -35.31 -1.37 6.91
N SER A 64 -35.79 -0.86 5.79
CA SER A 64 -36.15 -1.65 4.63
C SER A 64 -35.94 -0.87 3.34
N VAL A 65 -35.67 -1.61 2.27
CA VAL A 65 -35.64 -1.13 0.89
C VAL A 65 -36.37 -2.18 0.06
N VAL A 66 -37.37 -1.77 -0.69
CA VAL A 66 -38.17 -2.62 -1.56
C VAL A 66 -38.07 -2.08 -2.98
N ASP A 67 -37.71 -2.96 -3.91
CA ASP A 67 -37.88 -2.68 -5.33
C ASP A 67 -39.35 -2.88 -5.69
N LEU A 68 -40.03 -1.79 -6.05
CA LEU A 68 -41.45 -1.83 -6.39
C LEU A 68 -41.70 -2.38 -7.80
N THR A 69 -40.68 -2.45 -8.65
CA THR A 69 -40.79 -3.03 -10.00
C THR A 69 -40.84 -4.56 -9.95
N THR A 70 -40.02 -5.18 -9.09
CA THR A 70 -39.99 -6.64 -8.89
C THR A 70 -40.81 -7.08 -7.67
N LYS A 71 -41.28 -6.13 -6.85
CA LYS A 71 -41.89 -6.35 -5.52
C LYS A 71 -40.99 -7.11 -4.55
N GLN A 72 -39.68 -7.10 -4.79
CA GLN A 72 -38.73 -7.82 -3.96
C GLN A 72 -38.15 -6.90 -2.89
N GLN A 73 -38.13 -7.40 -1.65
CA GLN A 73 -37.44 -6.74 -0.55
C GLN A 73 -35.93 -6.95 -0.71
N ILE A 74 -35.20 -5.85 -0.89
CA ILE A 74 -33.74 -5.85 -1.11
C ILE A 74 -33.01 -5.85 0.24
N VAL A 75 -33.63 -5.22 1.25
CA VAL A 75 -33.14 -5.16 2.63
C VAL A 75 -34.20 -5.74 3.55
N GLU A 76 -33.95 -6.91 4.14
CA GLU A 76 -34.74 -7.44 5.24
C GLU A 76 -34.28 -6.88 6.59
N THR A 77 -35.24 -6.51 7.44
CA THR A 77 -34.97 -6.23 8.86
C THR A 77 -34.46 -7.50 9.54
N PHE A 78 -33.17 -7.55 9.84
CA PHE A 78 -32.59 -8.60 10.67
C PHE A 78 -33.09 -8.52 12.12
N ASN A 79 -33.20 -9.71 12.72
CA ASN A 79 -33.71 -10.05 14.05
C ASN A 79 -33.61 -8.92 15.09
N GLU A 80 -34.76 -8.42 15.53
CA GLU A 80 -34.85 -7.38 16.58
C GLU A 80 -34.25 -7.81 17.93
N ASN A 81 -33.99 -9.11 18.12
CA ASN A 81 -33.46 -9.69 19.34
C ASN A 81 -31.93 -9.82 19.39
N ASP A 82 -31.20 -9.49 18.32
CA ASP A 82 -29.73 -9.45 18.34
C ASP A 82 -29.22 -8.08 17.84
N PRO A 83 -28.88 -7.15 18.75
CA PRO A 83 -28.34 -5.83 18.40
C PRO A 83 -26.97 -5.89 17.71
N LYS A 84 -26.35 -7.08 17.59
CA LYS A 84 -25.15 -7.33 16.79
C LYS A 84 -25.45 -7.77 15.36
N THR A 85 -26.70 -8.06 14.99
CA THR A 85 -27.11 -8.39 13.62
C THR A 85 -27.80 -7.18 12.97
N GLY A 86 -27.16 -6.59 11.97
CA GLY A 86 -27.53 -5.28 11.44
C GLY A 86 -28.38 -5.31 10.17
N GLY A 87 -29.28 -4.34 10.02
CA GLY A 87 -29.87 -3.97 8.73
C GLY A 87 -28.86 -3.24 7.82
N ALA A 88 -29.29 -2.91 6.59
CA ALA A 88 -28.51 -2.06 5.69
C ALA A 88 -28.31 -0.66 6.30
N PHE A 89 -27.17 -0.01 6.01
CA PHE A 89 -26.77 1.25 6.65
C PHE A 89 -26.46 1.15 8.15
N TYR A 90 -25.62 0.18 8.55
CA TYR A 90 -24.78 0.44 9.73
C TYR A 90 -24.06 1.77 9.51
N ASP A 91 -24.06 2.61 10.53
CA ASP A 91 -23.87 4.06 10.48
C ASP A 91 -22.97 4.58 9.34
N ILE A 92 -23.56 5.38 8.44
CA ILE A 92 -22.83 6.06 7.35
C ILE A 92 -21.68 6.95 7.90
N LEU A 93 -21.71 7.30 9.18
CA LEU A 93 -20.57 7.79 9.93
C LEU A 93 -20.72 7.38 11.39
N ASP A 94 -19.77 6.61 11.92
CA ASP A 94 -19.67 6.34 13.35
C ASP A 94 -18.41 7.00 13.94
N PHE A 95 -18.61 7.80 14.98
CA PHE A 95 -17.56 8.57 15.65
C PHE A 95 -17.02 7.85 16.88
N LEU A 96 -17.64 6.73 17.26
CA LEU A 96 -17.36 5.99 18.49
C LEU A 96 -17.38 4.48 18.20
N TRP A 97 -16.29 3.79 18.55
CA TRP A 97 -16.21 2.34 18.49
C TRP A 97 -16.24 1.71 19.89
N PRO A 98 -16.95 0.59 20.11
CA PRO A 98 -17.91 -0.05 19.20
C PRO A 98 -19.25 0.70 19.18
N GLY A 99 -19.78 0.93 17.99
CA GLY A 99 -20.99 1.72 17.74
C GLY A 99 -22.17 1.30 18.61
N THR A 100 -22.69 2.25 19.40
CA THR A 100 -23.93 2.01 20.16
C THR A 100 -25.11 2.27 19.24
N ALA A 101 -25.56 1.18 18.61
CA ALA A 101 -26.64 1.03 17.64
C ALA A 101 -28.04 1.55 18.06
N GLU A 102 -28.16 2.22 19.21
CA GLU A 102 -29.42 2.48 19.92
C GLU A 102 -29.72 3.98 20.07
N ARG A 103 -28.95 4.85 19.43
CA ARG A 103 -29.12 6.30 19.64
C ARG A 103 -30.27 6.84 18.82
N GLU A 104 -31.22 7.47 19.50
CA GLU A 104 -32.35 8.13 18.89
C GLU A 104 -31.90 9.45 18.23
N TYR A 105 -32.06 9.53 16.91
CA TYR A 105 -31.89 10.77 16.16
C TYR A 105 -33.18 11.56 16.21
N SER A 106 -33.05 12.89 16.24
CA SER A 106 -34.17 13.80 16.07
C SER A 106 -34.60 13.81 14.61
N LEU A 107 -35.91 13.73 14.35
CA LEU A 107 -36.49 13.90 13.02
C LEU A 107 -36.55 15.39 12.71
N GLU A 108 -35.67 15.86 11.82
CA GLU A 108 -35.57 17.28 11.45
C GLU A 108 -36.61 17.67 10.40
N GLY A 109 -36.90 16.75 9.47
CA GLY A 109 -37.88 17.00 8.42
C GLY A 109 -38.10 15.79 7.55
N TRP A 110 -39.28 15.72 6.92
CA TRP A 110 -39.59 14.73 5.90
C TRP A 110 -40.68 15.27 4.98
N GLY A 111 -40.74 14.74 3.77
CA GLY A 111 -41.77 15.12 2.81
C GLY A 111 -41.35 14.93 1.37
N ILE A 112 -41.96 15.72 0.49
CA ILE A 112 -41.68 15.72 -0.95
C ILE A 112 -41.19 17.11 -1.35
N SER A 113 -40.11 17.16 -2.13
CA SER A 113 -39.63 18.36 -2.81
C SER A 113 -40.18 18.36 -4.24
N THR A 114 -41.04 19.32 -4.57
CA THR A 114 -41.54 19.52 -5.94
C THR A 114 -40.47 20.05 -6.87
N LYS A 115 -39.55 20.87 -6.33
CA LYS A 115 -38.41 21.43 -7.06
C LYS A 115 -37.45 20.33 -7.51
N ASP A 116 -37.12 19.42 -6.61
CA ASP A 116 -36.10 18.38 -6.86
C ASP A 116 -36.73 17.07 -7.34
N LYS A 117 -38.07 16.95 -7.29
CA LYS A 117 -38.83 15.74 -7.62
C LYS A 117 -38.37 14.54 -6.78
N THR A 118 -38.21 14.74 -5.49
CA THR A 118 -37.74 13.72 -4.53
C THR A 118 -38.65 13.61 -3.32
N ALA A 119 -38.81 12.41 -2.77
CA ALA A 119 -39.22 12.23 -1.38
C ALA A 119 -37.98 12.19 -0.48
N PHE A 120 -38.05 12.76 0.72
CA PHE A 120 -36.89 12.88 1.61
C PHE A 120 -37.23 12.69 3.09
N VAL A 121 -36.20 12.32 3.86
CA VAL A 121 -36.20 12.34 5.32
C VAL A 121 -34.83 12.83 5.80
N GLU A 122 -34.84 13.76 6.74
CA GLU A 122 -33.68 14.32 7.42
C GLU A 122 -33.77 14.02 8.91
N VAL A 123 -32.69 13.46 9.46
CA VAL A 123 -32.54 13.15 10.88
C VAL A 123 -31.21 13.69 11.38
N SER A 124 -31.15 14.14 12.63
CA SER A 124 -29.91 14.64 13.21
C SER A 124 -29.63 14.13 14.62
N TYR A 125 -28.35 14.15 14.96
CA TYR A 125 -27.86 13.82 16.29
C TYR A 125 -26.69 14.72 16.65
N THR A 126 -26.72 15.33 17.82
CA THR A 126 -25.58 16.11 18.35
C THR A 126 -24.85 15.28 19.38
N ILE A 127 -23.56 15.04 19.16
CA ILE A 127 -22.72 14.24 20.04
C ILE A 127 -22.53 15.00 21.36
N GLY A 128 -22.93 14.37 22.46
CA GLY A 128 -22.78 14.84 23.83
C GLY A 128 -21.45 14.39 24.48
N ASN A 129 -21.51 14.05 25.77
CA ASN A 129 -20.33 13.70 26.59
C ASN A 129 -19.75 12.31 26.32
N GLU A 130 -20.38 11.53 25.45
CA GLU A 130 -19.92 10.20 25.05
C GLU A 130 -18.60 10.17 24.27
N SER A 131 -18.11 11.31 23.77
CA SER A 131 -16.85 11.40 23.04
C SER A 131 -16.19 12.74 23.32
N ASP A 132 -15.13 12.77 24.11
CA ASP A 132 -14.42 14.03 24.40
C ASP A 132 -13.88 14.69 23.13
N LYS A 133 -13.54 13.89 22.11
CA LYS A 133 -13.01 14.37 20.83
C LYS A 133 -14.09 14.84 19.85
N ALA A 134 -15.28 14.24 19.89
CA ALA A 134 -16.38 14.52 18.96
C ALA A 134 -17.56 15.29 19.59
N LYS A 135 -17.48 15.60 20.89
CA LYS A 135 -18.50 16.38 21.61
C LYS A 135 -18.77 17.70 20.92
N GLY A 136 -20.06 17.94 20.68
CA GLY A 136 -20.58 19.11 19.98
C GLY A 136 -20.36 19.10 18.47
N LEU A 137 -20.07 17.94 17.88
CA LEU A 137 -20.34 17.72 16.47
C LEU A 137 -21.80 17.30 16.30
N ARG A 138 -22.48 17.90 15.33
CA ARG A 138 -23.82 17.49 14.88
C ARG A 138 -23.70 16.69 13.60
N VAL A 139 -24.27 15.50 13.60
CA VAL A 139 -24.39 14.61 12.46
C VAL A 139 -25.79 14.74 11.91
N ARG A 140 -25.94 15.14 10.65
CA ARG A 140 -27.22 15.18 9.94
C ARG A 140 -27.19 14.14 8.84
N LYS A 141 -28.21 13.29 8.75
CA LYS A 141 -28.40 12.31 7.68
C LYS A 141 -29.63 12.73 6.88
N LEU A 142 -29.46 12.90 5.58
CA LEU A 142 -30.52 13.22 4.64
C LEU A 142 -30.61 12.08 3.62
N PHE A 143 -31.74 11.40 3.59
CA PHE A 143 -32.05 10.39 2.58
C PHE A 143 -33.04 10.98 1.60
N LYS A 144 -32.78 10.79 0.30
CA LYS A 144 -33.72 11.15 -0.77
C LYS A 144 -33.92 9.97 -1.71
N ILE A 145 -35.14 9.86 -2.22
CA ILE A 145 -35.46 9.00 -3.36
C ILE A 145 -36.10 9.85 -4.45
N ASN A 146 -35.72 9.61 -5.70
CA ASN A 146 -36.21 10.38 -6.83
C ASN A 146 -37.47 9.74 -7.44
N ALA A 147 -38.31 10.55 -8.09
CA ALA A 147 -39.44 10.07 -8.88
C ALA A 147 -39.00 9.29 -10.14
N ILE A 148 -37.83 9.62 -10.70
CA ILE A 148 -37.39 9.17 -12.02
C ILE A 148 -36.46 7.95 -11.91
N ASP A 149 -35.54 7.99 -10.95
CA ASP A 149 -34.52 6.97 -10.76
C ASP A 149 -34.73 6.09 -9.51
N PRO A 150 -34.38 4.79 -9.59
CA PRO A 150 -34.33 3.89 -8.45
C PRO A 150 -33.03 4.12 -7.66
N ARG A 151 -32.79 5.37 -7.25
CA ARG A 151 -31.65 5.76 -6.44
C ARG A 151 -32.11 6.22 -5.07
N ILE A 152 -31.37 5.78 -4.06
CA ILE A 152 -31.42 6.33 -2.71
C ILE A 152 -30.15 7.17 -2.55
N GLU A 153 -30.31 8.48 -2.50
CA GLU A 153 -29.23 9.41 -2.20
C GLU A 153 -29.14 9.55 -0.68
N ALA A 154 -28.00 9.22 -0.09
CA ALA A 154 -27.74 9.43 1.32
C ALA A 154 -26.63 10.47 1.48
N THR A 155 -26.94 11.56 2.16
CA THR A 155 -25.99 12.62 2.48
C THR A 155 -25.82 12.69 3.99
N VAL A 156 -24.58 12.65 4.45
CA VAL A 156 -24.25 12.86 5.86
C VAL A 156 -23.42 14.12 6.01
N THR A 157 -23.94 15.08 6.77
CA THR A 157 -23.24 16.32 7.09
C THR A 157 -22.80 16.31 8.53
N VAL A 158 -21.52 16.55 8.75
CA VAL A 158 -20.92 16.76 10.06
C VAL A 158 -20.68 18.25 10.23
N GLU A 159 -21.31 18.82 11.24
CA GLU A 159 -21.27 20.25 11.56
C GLU A 159 -20.62 20.42 12.93
N ASN A 160 -19.61 21.26 13.03
CA ASN A 160 -19.08 21.66 14.33
C ASN A 160 -19.98 22.74 14.94
N VAL A 161 -20.82 22.35 15.91
CA VAL A 161 -21.73 23.28 16.61
C VAL A 161 -21.10 23.89 17.88
N THR A 162 -19.81 23.67 18.10
CA THR A 162 -19.04 24.30 19.19
C THR A 162 -18.27 25.53 18.71
N TRP A 163 -17.80 26.31 19.68
CA TRP A 163 -16.95 27.50 19.45
C TRP A 163 -15.46 27.15 19.29
N GLU A 164 -15.09 25.88 19.37
CA GLU A 164 -13.70 25.41 19.30
C GLU A 164 -13.48 24.58 18.04
N GLU A 165 -12.28 24.62 17.46
CA GLU A 165 -11.88 23.68 16.40
C GLU A 165 -11.95 22.23 16.92
N LYS A 166 -12.50 21.33 16.10
CA LYS A 166 -12.57 19.90 16.42
C LYS A 166 -11.73 19.07 15.48
N LYS A 167 -10.85 18.26 16.07
CA LYS A 167 -10.09 17.22 15.38
C LYS A 167 -10.63 15.85 15.76
N PHE A 168 -11.10 15.10 14.77
CA PHE A 168 -11.68 13.78 14.99
C PHE A 168 -11.35 12.83 13.84
N SER A 169 -11.38 11.54 14.13
CA SER A 169 -11.38 10.49 13.11
C SER A 169 -12.73 9.80 13.18
N TYR A 170 -13.22 9.29 12.06
CA TYR A 170 -14.47 8.55 12.02
C TYR A 170 -14.36 7.36 11.08
N TRP A 171 -15.25 6.41 11.29
CA TRP A 171 -15.32 5.15 10.57
C TRP A 171 -16.64 5.13 9.82
N HIS A 172 -16.65 4.51 8.65
CA HIS A 172 -17.88 4.13 7.98
C HIS A 172 -17.87 2.62 7.84
N GLN A 173 -18.86 1.96 8.44
CA GLN A 173 -18.98 0.53 8.33
C GLN A 173 -20.14 0.18 7.39
N THR A 174 -19.85 -0.49 6.27
CA THR A 174 -20.91 -1.13 5.48
C THR A 174 -20.90 -2.62 5.76
N ARG A 175 -22.04 -3.18 6.13
CA ARG A 175 -22.24 -4.63 6.17
C ARG A 175 -22.92 -5.06 4.87
N PRO A 176 -22.59 -6.24 4.31
CA PRO A 176 -23.28 -6.75 3.13
C PRO A 176 -24.77 -6.88 3.45
N ILE A 177 -25.56 -6.33 2.54
CA ILE A 177 -26.98 -6.02 2.70
C ILE A 177 -27.88 -7.26 2.43
N LEU A 178 -27.29 -8.38 2.05
CA LEU A 178 -27.96 -9.49 1.40
C LEU A 178 -28.17 -10.68 2.34
N GLY A 179 -29.17 -10.60 3.23
CA GLY A 179 -29.82 -11.73 3.90
C GLY A 179 -28.94 -12.69 4.72
N ASP A 180 -29.59 -13.68 5.35
CA ASP A 180 -28.93 -14.64 6.26
C ASP A 180 -27.83 -15.43 5.52
N VAL A 181 -26.59 -15.29 5.99
CA VAL A 181 -25.46 -16.06 5.51
C VAL A 181 -25.51 -17.41 6.24
N SER A 182 -26.43 -18.27 5.81
CA SER A 182 -26.14 -19.70 5.90
C SER A 182 -24.80 -19.94 5.18
N ASN A 183 -24.01 -20.92 5.65
CA ASN A 183 -22.63 -21.23 5.21
C ASN A 183 -22.42 -21.47 3.69
N THR A 184 -23.39 -21.13 2.85
CA THR A 184 -23.47 -21.36 1.40
C THR A 184 -23.52 -20.07 0.57
N ASN A 185 -23.76 -18.89 1.18
CA ASN A 185 -23.82 -17.62 0.45
C ASN A 185 -22.41 -17.05 0.16
N LYS A 186 -21.96 -17.18 -1.09
CA LYS A 186 -20.71 -16.57 -1.59
C LYS A 186 -20.96 -15.13 -2.05
N THR A 187 -20.48 -14.15 -1.29
CA THR A 187 -20.37 -12.75 -1.74
C THR A 187 -19.16 -12.63 -2.67
N ILE A 188 -19.34 -12.09 -3.88
CA ILE A 188 -18.26 -11.89 -4.85
C ILE A 188 -17.72 -10.47 -4.67
N TYR A 189 -16.43 -10.36 -4.38
CA TYR A 189 -15.69 -9.10 -4.28
C TYR A 189 -15.01 -8.81 -5.62
N LEU A 190 -15.06 -7.55 -6.04
CA LEU A 190 -14.52 -7.12 -7.32
C LEU A 190 -13.57 -5.95 -7.08
N ASP A 191 -12.27 -6.20 -7.25
CA ASP A 191 -11.30 -5.13 -7.43
C ASP A 191 -11.57 -4.44 -8.77
N ILE A 192 -11.86 -3.15 -8.74
CA ILE A 192 -12.20 -2.34 -9.93
C ILE A 192 -10.96 -2.04 -10.79
N GLN A 193 -9.81 -2.68 -10.56
CA GLN A 193 -8.70 -2.74 -11.52
C GLN A 193 -8.44 -4.13 -12.15
N GLY A 194 -9.38 -5.07 -12.05
CA GLY A 194 -9.47 -6.19 -13.00
C GLY A 194 -9.02 -7.57 -12.50
N GLU A 195 -9.05 -7.82 -11.20
CA GLU A 195 -9.04 -9.20 -10.67
C GLU A 195 -10.23 -9.43 -9.73
N ALA A 196 -11.23 -10.18 -10.22
CA ALA A 196 -12.22 -10.78 -9.35
C ALA A 196 -11.53 -11.87 -8.52
N SER A 197 -11.25 -11.61 -7.24
CA SER A 197 -10.77 -12.62 -6.31
C SER A 197 -11.95 -13.32 -5.62
N PHE A 198 -12.09 -14.63 -5.87
CA PHE A 198 -12.93 -15.47 -5.01
C PHE A 198 -12.18 -15.72 -3.70
N ILE A 199 -12.66 -15.16 -2.60
CA ILE A 199 -12.18 -15.55 -1.26
C ILE A 199 -13.01 -16.76 -0.84
N ASN A 200 -12.41 -17.94 -0.82
CA ASN A 200 -12.99 -19.09 -0.13
C ASN A 200 -12.72 -18.89 1.38
N PHE A 201 -13.78 -18.86 2.19
CA PHE A 201 -13.67 -18.71 3.64
C PHE A 201 -13.43 -20.07 4.29
N GLU A 202 -12.26 -20.29 4.89
CA GLU A 202 -12.09 -21.28 5.95
C GLU A 202 -12.20 -20.58 7.32
N PRO A 203 -13.05 -21.08 8.24
CA PRO A 203 -13.27 -20.45 9.53
C PRO A 203 -12.07 -20.74 10.44
N GLY A 204 -11.09 -19.84 10.53
CA GLY A 204 -10.04 -20.00 11.54
C GLY A 204 -8.75 -19.19 11.47
N SER A 205 -8.51 -18.31 10.49
CA SER A 205 -7.27 -17.52 10.47
C SER A 205 -7.53 -16.01 10.57
N GLY A 206 -7.14 -15.43 11.72
CA GLY A 206 -7.09 -14.00 11.94
C GLY A 206 -5.97 -13.38 11.11
N GLY A 207 -6.32 -12.92 9.91
CA GLY A 207 -5.45 -12.13 9.05
C GLY A 207 -6.08 -10.76 8.79
N ARG A 208 -5.32 -9.68 9.04
CA ARG A 208 -5.66 -8.34 8.55
C ARG A 208 -5.05 -8.19 7.16
N GLY A 209 -5.87 -7.95 6.15
CA GLY A 209 -5.43 -7.62 4.79
C GLY A 209 -5.87 -6.21 4.42
N ASP A 210 -4.93 -5.40 3.93
CA ASP A 210 -5.23 -4.12 3.27
C ASP A 210 -5.69 -4.43 1.83
N ILE A 211 -6.90 -4.02 1.46
CA ILE A 211 -7.30 -3.93 0.05
C ILE A 211 -7.03 -2.49 -0.39
N LEU A 212 -5.95 -2.29 -1.13
CA LEU A 212 -5.69 -1.04 -1.85
C LEU A 212 -6.42 -1.10 -3.18
N THR A 213 -7.62 -0.50 -3.25
CA THR A 213 -8.31 -0.26 -4.52
C THR A 213 -8.07 1.19 -4.93
N GLU A 214 -7.46 1.39 -6.10
CA GLU A 214 -7.42 2.67 -6.81
C GLU A 214 -8.73 2.90 -7.60
N GLY A 215 -9.88 2.51 -7.02
CA GLY A 215 -11.20 2.58 -7.64
C GLY A 215 -12.18 3.38 -6.78
N ASN A 216 -13.05 4.14 -7.44
CA ASN A 216 -13.97 5.09 -6.79
C ASN A 216 -15.38 4.51 -6.49
N TYR A 217 -15.66 3.20 -6.71
CA TYR A 217 -17.01 2.60 -6.60
C TYR A 217 -16.98 1.19 -6.00
N PHE A 218 -18.13 0.67 -5.54
CA PHE A 218 -18.29 -0.71 -5.06
C PHE A 218 -19.60 -1.34 -5.54
N GLY A 219 -19.50 -2.42 -6.32
CA GLY A 219 -20.68 -3.17 -6.76
C GLY A 219 -20.93 -4.41 -5.91
N PHE A 220 -22.16 -4.59 -5.40
CA PHE A 220 -22.58 -5.81 -4.72
C PHE A 220 -23.59 -6.57 -5.57
N VAL A 221 -23.23 -7.79 -5.94
CA VAL A 221 -24.11 -8.72 -6.66
C VAL A 221 -24.51 -9.85 -5.72
N SER A 222 -25.81 -9.99 -5.48
CA SER A 222 -26.36 -11.19 -4.84
C SER A 222 -26.46 -12.32 -5.84
N LYS A 223 -25.98 -13.51 -5.49
CA LYS A 223 -26.10 -14.70 -6.34
C LYS A 223 -27.52 -15.31 -6.31
N PHE A 224 -28.37 -14.88 -5.36
CA PHE A 224 -29.67 -15.50 -5.08
C PHE A 224 -30.84 -14.52 -4.96
N ALA A 225 -30.59 -13.21 -4.87
CA ALA A 225 -31.66 -12.20 -4.98
C ALA A 225 -31.97 -11.92 -6.45
N SER A 226 -33.21 -11.60 -6.77
CA SER A 226 -33.62 -11.31 -8.14
C SER A 226 -33.22 -9.89 -8.60
N ASN A 227 -32.37 -9.20 -7.83
CA ASN A 227 -31.87 -7.84 -8.08
C ASN A 227 -30.43 -7.67 -7.57
N SER A 228 -29.72 -6.66 -8.08
CA SER A 228 -28.36 -6.29 -7.63
C SER A 228 -28.32 -4.89 -7.05
N LEU A 229 -27.46 -4.67 -6.05
CA LEU A 229 -27.32 -3.37 -5.38
C LEU A 229 -25.94 -2.79 -5.68
N LEU A 230 -25.90 -1.67 -6.38
CA LEU A 230 -24.68 -0.93 -6.64
C LEU A 230 -24.52 0.19 -5.59
N ILE A 231 -23.36 0.25 -4.93
CA ILE A 231 -23.03 1.31 -3.98
C ILE A 231 -21.93 2.21 -4.57
N VAL A 232 -22.25 3.49 -4.69
CA VAL A 232 -21.38 4.49 -5.30
C VAL A 232 -20.92 5.45 -4.19
N VAL A 233 -19.62 5.47 -3.88
CA VAL A 233 -19.03 6.28 -2.79
C VAL A 233 -18.16 7.38 -3.37
N GLU A 234 -18.21 8.60 -2.85
CA GLU A 234 -17.35 9.69 -3.34
C GLU A 234 -15.88 9.61 -2.82
N PRO A 235 -14.88 9.78 -3.70
CA PRO A 235 -13.47 9.46 -3.39
C PRO A 235 -12.68 10.49 -2.58
N ASN A 236 -13.14 11.74 -2.43
CA ASN A 236 -12.42 12.80 -1.70
C ASN A 236 -12.30 12.57 -0.17
N SER A 237 -12.70 11.39 0.29
CA SER A 237 -12.92 11.12 1.70
C SER A 237 -12.32 9.78 2.14
N VAL A 238 -12.07 8.80 1.26
CA VAL A 238 -11.59 7.48 1.68
C VAL A 238 -10.07 7.37 1.67
N SER A 239 -9.47 6.77 2.71
CA SER A 239 -8.01 6.61 2.79
C SER A 239 -7.52 5.16 2.90
N LYS A 240 -8.31 4.23 3.46
CA LYS A 240 -7.99 2.79 3.58
C LYS A 240 -9.27 1.95 3.73
N PHE A 241 -9.23 0.71 3.22
CA PHE A 241 -10.26 -0.30 3.43
C PHE A 241 -9.74 -1.43 4.32
N TRP A 242 -10.54 -1.82 5.32
CA TRP A 242 -10.27 -3.00 6.14
C TRP A 242 -11.46 -3.96 6.08
N THR A 243 -11.16 -5.25 6.00
CA THR A 243 -12.14 -6.31 6.22
C THR A 243 -11.81 -7.04 7.52
N TRP A 244 -12.77 -7.10 8.45
CA TRP A 244 -12.64 -7.92 9.65
C TRP A 244 -13.30 -9.28 9.44
N HIS A 245 -12.68 -10.33 9.97
CA HIS A 245 -13.11 -11.72 9.77
C HIS A 245 -13.55 -12.41 11.08
N ASP A 246 -13.49 -11.72 12.23
CA ASP A 246 -13.83 -12.27 13.54
C ASP A 246 -15.34 -12.25 13.87
N VAL A 247 -16.17 -11.70 12.98
CA VAL A 247 -17.64 -11.76 13.07
C VAL A 247 -18.11 -12.74 11.99
N LYS A 248 -19.12 -13.57 12.27
CA LYS A 248 -19.69 -14.57 11.33
C LYS A 248 -20.19 -14.00 9.98
N LEU A 249 -20.02 -12.70 9.73
CA LEU A 249 -20.37 -11.96 8.53
C LEU A 249 -19.19 -11.03 8.16
N PRO A 250 -18.78 -10.93 6.87
CA PRO A 250 -17.73 -10.00 6.48
C PRO A 250 -18.22 -8.56 6.66
N THR A 251 -17.52 -7.75 7.45
CA THR A 251 -17.81 -6.32 7.64
C THR A 251 -16.76 -5.48 6.90
N PHE A 252 -17.19 -4.44 6.19
CA PHE A 252 -16.28 -3.46 5.57
C PHE A 252 -16.16 -2.24 6.46
N ASP A 253 -14.92 -1.87 6.77
CA ASP A 253 -14.63 -0.58 7.39
C ASP A 253 -13.90 0.31 6.39
N ILE A 254 -14.54 1.43 6.05
CA ILE A 254 -13.92 2.53 5.31
C ILE A 254 -13.36 3.50 6.36
N ILE A 255 -12.04 3.66 6.38
CA ILE A 255 -11.37 4.59 7.29
C ILE A 255 -11.12 5.92 6.58
N PHE A 256 -11.62 6.98 7.20
CA PHE A 256 -11.38 8.35 6.79
C PHE A 256 -10.22 8.92 7.63
N LYS A 257 -9.37 9.74 7.00
CA LYS A 257 -8.28 10.45 7.69
C LYS A 257 -8.82 11.31 8.83
N GLU A 258 -7.94 11.68 9.76
CA GLU A 258 -8.21 12.72 10.76
C GLU A 258 -8.73 13.99 10.06
N VAL A 259 -9.92 14.42 10.47
CA VAL A 259 -10.60 15.61 9.96
C VAL A 259 -10.50 16.71 10.99
N THR A 260 -10.09 17.89 10.54
CA THR A 260 -10.15 19.13 11.32
C THR A 260 -11.34 19.96 10.82
N LEU A 261 -12.28 20.29 11.70
CA LEU A 261 -13.40 21.20 11.42
C LEU A 261 -13.29 22.45 12.28
N ALA A 262 -13.10 23.59 11.62
CA ALA A 262 -13.21 24.91 12.25
C ALA A 262 -14.63 25.17 12.78
N GLN A 263 -14.78 26.23 13.57
CA GLN A 263 -16.06 26.65 14.12
C GLN A 263 -17.11 26.83 13.01
N GLY A 264 -18.30 26.23 13.18
CA GLY A 264 -19.41 26.34 12.23
C GLY A 264 -19.14 25.68 10.87
N ALA A 265 -17.96 25.10 10.67
CA ALA A 265 -17.60 24.40 9.45
C ALA A 265 -18.46 23.14 9.33
N LYS A 266 -18.87 22.87 8.08
CA LYS A 266 -19.62 21.68 7.71
C LYS A 266 -18.79 20.87 6.76
N ARG A 267 -18.86 19.55 6.91
CA ARG A 267 -18.32 18.62 5.94
C ARG A 267 -19.38 17.61 5.57
N THR A 268 -19.58 17.46 4.28
CA THR A 268 -20.66 16.65 3.73
C THR A 268 -20.07 15.47 2.97
N TYR A 269 -20.65 14.31 3.20
CA TYR A 269 -20.31 13.05 2.55
C TYR A 269 -21.56 12.52 1.86
N SER A 270 -21.42 12.07 0.63
CA SER A 270 -22.53 11.58 -0.18
C SER A 270 -22.28 10.17 -0.64
N ILE A 271 -23.31 9.34 -0.55
CA ILE A 271 -23.32 7.95 -1.01
C ILE A 271 -24.61 7.74 -1.79
N ASP A 272 -24.47 7.23 -3.01
CA ASP A 272 -25.58 6.93 -3.90
C ASP A 272 -25.78 5.41 -3.95
N TRP A 273 -27.01 4.95 -3.67
CA TRP A 273 -27.37 3.54 -3.76
C TRP A 273 -28.31 3.38 -4.92
N VAL A 274 -27.94 2.54 -5.88
CA VAL A 274 -28.74 2.32 -7.07
C VAL A 274 -29.20 0.88 -7.10
N VAL A 275 -30.51 0.70 -7.12
CA VAL A 275 -31.12 -0.61 -7.33
C VAL A 275 -31.12 -0.87 -8.83
N LEU A 276 -30.39 -1.91 -9.24
CA LEU A 276 -30.30 -2.31 -10.64
C LEU A 276 -30.94 -3.69 -10.83
N PRO A 277 -31.56 -3.95 -12.00
CA PRO A 277 -31.99 -5.30 -12.38
C PRO A 277 -30.79 -6.25 -12.31
N GLN A 278 -31.02 -7.57 -12.13
CA GLN A 278 -29.98 -8.60 -11.97
C GLN A 278 -28.70 -8.33 -12.77
N LEU A 279 -27.69 -7.76 -12.12
CA LEU A 279 -26.36 -7.64 -12.69
C LEU A 279 -25.67 -8.97 -12.43
N PRO A 280 -25.39 -9.80 -13.45
CA PRO A 280 -24.83 -11.12 -13.22
C PRO A 280 -23.42 -11.07 -12.59
N PHE A 281 -22.69 -9.99 -12.86
CA PHE A 281 -21.33 -9.69 -12.38
C PHE A 281 -21.05 -8.20 -12.67
N ILE A 282 -20.05 -7.59 -12.04
CA ILE A 282 -19.62 -6.22 -12.36
C ILE A 282 -18.12 -6.28 -12.66
N SER A 283 -17.66 -5.58 -13.69
CA SER A 283 -16.24 -5.55 -14.06
C SER A 283 -15.66 -4.14 -14.05
N TYR A 284 -16.51 -3.10 -14.11
CA TYR A 284 -16.08 -1.71 -13.99
C TYR A 284 -17.28 -0.79 -13.68
N ALA A 285 -17.04 0.29 -12.93
CA ALA A 285 -17.97 1.38 -12.72
C ALA A 285 -17.20 2.71 -12.64
N ASP A 286 -17.77 3.82 -13.12
CA ASP A 286 -17.13 5.14 -13.10
C ASP A 286 -18.11 6.29 -12.85
N LYS A 287 -17.75 7.29 -12.02
CA LYS A 287 -18.57 8.50 -11.75
C LYS A 287 -18.74 9.34 -12.97
N ASN A 288 -17.62 9.53 -13.66
CA ASN A 288 -17.44 10.64 -14.58
C ASN A 288 -18.29 10.37 -15.81
N THR A 289 -18.24 9.13 -16.27
CA THR A 289 -19.14 8.55 -17.27
C THR A 289 -20.49 8.16 -16.67
N GLY A 290 -20.54 7.76 -15.40
CA GLY A 290 -21.74 7.25 -14.71
C GLY A 290 -22.21 5.89 -15.25
N LEU A 291 -21.30 5.15 -15.89
CA LEU A 291 -21.55 3.83 -16.46
C LEU A 291 -21.11 2.73 -15.49
N VAL A 292 -21.84 1.61 -15.55
CA VAL A 292 -21.49 0.33 -14.93
C VAL A 292 -21.48 -0.71 -16.04
N VAL A 293 -20.44 -1.53 -16.07
CA VAL A 293 -20.35 -2.64 -17.01
C VAL A 293 -20.00 -3.93 -16.31
N GLY A 294 -20.47 -5.02 -16.90
CA GLY A 294 -19.97 -6.35 -16.64
C GLY A 294 -19.26 -6.88 -17.87
N LEU A 295 -18.15 -7.57 -17.64
CA LEU A 295 -17.49 -8.44 -18.60
C LEU A 295 -17.20 -9.80 -17.95
N ASP A 296 -17.77 -10.86 -18.48
CA ASP A 296 -17.44 -12.23 -18.13
C ASP A 296 -17.13 -13.06 -19.36
N VAL A 297 -16.35 -14.12 -19.15
CA VAL A 297 -15.91 -15.03 -20.21
C VAL A 297 -16.00 -16.45 -19.69
N TYR A 298 -16.76 -17.29 -20.39
CA TYR A 298 -17.02 -18.68 -20.02
C TYR A 298 -17.12 -19.57 -21.27
N ASP A 299 -17.40 -20.86 -21.08
CA ASP A 299 -17.37 -21.89 -22.13
C ASP A 299 -16.07 -21.87 -22.96
N VAL A 300 -14.94 -21.67 -22.26
CA VAL A 300 -13.64 -21.50 -22.89
C VAL A 300 -13.11 -22.85 -23.36
N SER A 301 -12.81 -22.91 -24.65
CA SER A 301 -12.10 -24.01 -25.31
C SER A 301 -10.81 -23.49 -25.95
N VAL A 302 -10.07 -24.36 -26.63
CA VAL A 302 -8.83 -23.98 -27.33
C VAL A 302 -9.05 -23.01 -28.50
N SER A 303 -10.27 -22.90 -29.04
CA SER A 303 -10.56 -22.10 -30.23
C SER A 303 -11.82 -21.24 -30.12
N LYS A 304 -12.56 -21.31 -29.02
CA LYS A 304 -13.81 -20.56 -28.81
C LYS A 304 -13.98 -20.15 -27.37
N ALA A 305 -14.66 -19.03 -27.17
CA ALA A 305 -15.16 -18.59 -25.87
C ALA A 305 -16.53 -17.91 -26.04
N THR A 306 -17.30 -17.87 -24.96
CA THR A 306 -18.49 -17.05 -24.85
C THR A 306 -18.13 -15.81 -24.03
N ILE A 307 -18.28 -14.63 -24.61
CA ILE A 307 -18.17 -13.35 -23.93
C ILE A 307 -19.57 -12.90 -23.57
N ASP A 308 -19.78 -12.55 -22.32
CA ASP A 308 -21.00 -11.91 -21.87
C ASP A 308 -20.66 -10.53 -21.33
N PHE A 309 -21.25 -9.52 -21.97
CA PHE A 309 -21.01 -8.14 -21.64
C PHE A 309 -22.31 -7.40 -21.49
N PHE A 310 -22.35 -6.50 -20.52
CA PHE A 310 -23.45 -5.56 -20.43
C PHE A 310 -22.96 -4.16 -20.06
N VAL A 311 -23.77 -3.17 -20.41
CA VAL A 311 -23.64 -1.80 -19.94
C VAL A 311 -24.94 -1.32 -19.32
N SER A 312 -24.82 -0.53 -18.27
CA SER A 312 -25.92 0.16 -17.63
C SER A 312 -25.48 1.57 -17.22
N ALA A 313 -26.36 2.55 -17.39
CA ALA A 313 -26.17 3.87 -16.79
C ALA A 313 -26.85 3.91 -15.43
N TYR A 314 -26.14 4.39 -14.41
CA TYR A 314 -26.73 4.59 -13.08
C TYR A 314 -27.04 6.07 -12.79
N LYS A 315 -26.80 6.97 -13.76
CA LYS A 315 -27.25 8.37 -13.71
C LYS A 315 -28.10 8.71 -14.94
N SER A 316 -29.27 9.28 -14.70
CA SER A 316 -30.19 9.73 -15.75
C SER A 316 -29.62 10.85 -16.63
N GLU A 317 -28.72 11.68 -16.07
CA GLU A 317 -28.06 12.78 -16.79
C GLU A 317 -27.15 12.32 -17.94
N ILE A 318 -26.73 11.05 -17.94
CA ILE A 318 -25.86 10.47 -18.96
C ILE A 318 -26.57 10.36 -20.30
N ILE A 319 -27.88 10.04 -20.32
CA ILE A 319 -28.62 9.91 -21.60
C ILE A 319 -28.49 11.20 -22.42
N ARG A 320 -28.52 12.35 -21.74
CA ARG A 320 -28.44 13.66 -22.42
C ARG A 320 -27.10 13.89 -23.12
N LYS A 321 -26.07 13.08 -22.82
CA LYS A 321 -24.71 13.19 -23.33
C LYS A 321 -24.33 12.00 -24.23
N MET A 322 -24.82 10.80 -23.93
CA MET A 322 -24.46 9.55 -24.62
C MET A 322 -25.67 8.60 -24.62
N GLU A 323 -26.26 8.40 -25.79
CA GLU A 323 -27.36 7.43 -26.00
C GLU A 323 -26.84 6.02 -26.32
N MET A 324 -25.61 5.92 -26.84
CA MET A 324 -24.97 4.67 -27.24
C MET A 324 -23.50 4.66 -26.85
N VAL A 325 -22.95 3.46 -26.68
CA VAL A 325 -21.51 3.21 -26.62
C VAL A 325 -21.11 2.11 -27.58
N TYR A 326 -19.88 2.21 -28.04
CA TYR A 326 -19.27 1.25 -28.94
C TYR A 326 -18.28 0.42 -28.15
N VAL A 327 -18.37 -0.90 -28.24
CA VAL A 327 -17.50 -1.81 -27.50
C VAL A 327 -16.73 -2.68 -28.47
N VAL A 328 -15.41 -2.65 -28.33
CA VAL A 328 -14.48 -3.51 -29.06
C VAL A 328 -13.92 -4.53 -28.08
N PHE A 329 -14.10 -5.82 -28.40
CA PHE A 329 -13.53 -6.92 -27.64
C PHE A 329 -12.19 -7.33 -28.26
N THR A 330 -11.11 -7.26 -27.50
CA THR A 330 -9.77 -7.70 -27.92
C THR A 330 -9.33 -8.89 -27.08
N PHE A 331 -8.59 -9.81 -27.72
CA PHE A 331 -7.89 -10.90 -27.07
C PHE A 331 -6.44 -10.47 -26.85
N GLU A 332 -5.98 -10.57 -25.60
CA GLU A 332 -4.67 -10.11 -25.16
C GLU A 332 -3.90 -11.23 -24.47
N ASP A 333 -2.58 -11.21 -24.61
CA ASP A 333 -1.71 -12.04 -23.78
C ASP A 333 -1.62 -11.49 -22.34
N SER A 334 -0.89 -12.19 -21.48
CA SER A 334 -0.60 -11.73 -20.11
C SER A 334 0.22 -10.44 -20.05
N LEU A 335 0.74 -9.98 -21.19
CA LEU A 335 1.53 -8.77 -21.32
C LEU A 335 0.69 -7.56 -21.75
N GLY A 336 -0.61 -7.74 -22.00
CA GLY A 336 -1.52 -6.71 -22.50
C GLY A 336 -1.35 -6.43 -23.99
N LYS A 337 -0.59 -7.26 -24.71
CA LYS A 337 -0.46 -7.14 -26.16
C LYS A 337 -1.73 -7.71 -26.81
N VAL A 338 -2.37 -6.90 -27.63
CA VAL A 338 -3.50 -7.35 -28.46
C VAL A 338 -3.01 -8.38 -29.48
N ILE A 339 -3.55 -9.59 -29.37
CA ILE A 339 -3.32 -10.71 -30.30
C ILE A 339 -4.31 -10.61 -31.46
N SER A 340 -5.59 -10.39 -31.15
CA SER A 340 -6.64 -10.26 -32.16
C SER A 340 -7.83 -9.45 -31.64
N THR A 341 -8.57 -8.84 -32.55
CA THR A 341 -9.93 -8.36 -32.27
C THR A 341 -10.90 -9.53 -32.39
N LEU A 342 -11.74 -9.76 -31.36
CA LEU A 342 -12.61 -10.94 -31.26
C LEU A 342 -13.99 -10.76 -31.91
N SER A 343 -14.41 -9.51 -32.10
CA SER A 343 -15.66 -9.17 -32.75
C SER A 343 -15.56 -7.81 -33.42
N GLU A 344 -16.45 -7.55 -34.39
CA GLU A 344 -16.69 -6.18 -34.86
C GLU A 344 -17.14 -5.26 -33.71
N THR A 345 -17.13 -3.95 -33.97
CA THR A 345 -17.60 -2.96 -33.02
C THR A 345 -19.06 -3.21 -32.67
N ASN A 346 -19.36 -3.45 -31.39
CA ASN A 346 -20.71 -3.70 -30.91
C ASN A 346 -21.31 -2.41 -30.37
N VAL A 347 -22.51 -2.07 -30.82
CA VAL A 347 -23.25 -0.92 -30.31
C VAL A 347 -24.11 -1.36 -29.13
N PHE A 348 -24.03 -0.66 -28.00
CA PHE A 348 -24.91 -0.86 -26.86
C PHE A 348 -25.68 0.42 -26.58
N THR A 349 -26.95 0.29 -26.24
CA THR A 349 -27.83 1.41 -25.90
C THR A 349 -27.69 1.69 -24.41
N ILE A 350 -27.40 2.95 -24.07
CA ILE A 350 -27.32 3.37 -22.68
C ILE A 350 -28.72 3.79 -22.23
N LEU A 351 -29.38 2.91 -21.50
CA LEU A 351 -30.64 3.18 -20.83
C LEU A 351 -30.39 3.24 -19.31
N PRO A 352 -30.79 4.32 -18.62
CA PRO A 352 -30.59 4.40 -17.19
C PRO A 352 -31.35 3.32 -16.47
N TYR A 353 -30.67 2.71 -15.52
CA TYR A 353 -31.22 1.68 -14.64
C TYR A 353 -31.74 0.46 -15.41
N SER A 354 -31.30 0.31 -16.65
CA SER A 354 -31.58 -0.80 -17.53
C SER A 354 -30.27 -1.39 -17.99
N ILE A 355 -30.31 -2.66 -18.37
CA ILE A 355 -29.12 -3.39 -18.80
C ILE A 355 -29.30 -3.68 -20.29
N ASP A 356 -28.40 -3.17 -21.12
CA ASP A 356 -28.20 -3.72 -22.45
C ASP A 356 -27.09 -4.78 -22.36
N ARG A 357 -27.47 -6.04 -22.57
CA ARG A 357 -26.61 -7.22 -22.43
C ARG A 357 -26.51 -7.94 -23.76
N LYS A 358 -25.29 -8.30 -24.14
CA LYS A 358 -25.01 -9.13 -25.30
C LYS A 358 -24.11 -10.28 -24.91
N THR A 359 -24.50 -11.46 -25.38
CA THR A 359 -23.69 -12.67 -25.28
C THR A 359 -23.16 -13.00 -26.68
N LEU A 360 -21.84 -13.01 -26.82
CA LEU A 360 -21.14 -13.20 -28.07
C LEU A 360 -20.35 -14.51 -28.01
N ARG A 361 -20.55 -15.39 -29.00
CA ARG A 361 -19.66 -16.53 -29.22
C ARG A 361 -18.56 -16.10 -30.16
N VAL A 362 -17.33 -16.08 -29.67
CA VAL A 362 -16.16 -15.62 -30.43
C VAL A 362 -15.21 -16.77 -30.70
N ASN A 363 -14.57 -16.72 -31.86
CA ASN A 363 -13.45 -17.60 -32.15
C ASN A 363 -12.19 -16.99 -31.51
N LEU A 364 -11.49 -17.78 -30.72
CA LEU A 364 -10.19 -17.41 -30.18
C LEU A 364 -9.13 -17.67 -31.26
N PRO A 365 -8.11 -16.81 -31.38
CA PRO A 365 -6.97 -17.07 -32.25
C PRO A 365 -6.25 -18.35 -31.78
N SER A 366 -5.56 -19.02 -32.71
CA SER A 366 -4.72 -20.16 -32.36
C SER A 366 -3.56 -19.68 -31.49
N VAL A 367 -3.59 -20.06 -30.21
CA VAL A 367 -2.58 -19.71 -29.22
C VAL A 367 -2.16 -20.93 -28.42
N ARG A 368 -1.00 -20.85 -27.79
CA ARG A 368 -0.56 -21.90 -26.85
C ARG A 368 -1.43 -21.89 -25.61
N GLY A 369 -1.50 -23.02 -24.92
CA GLY A 369 -2.25 -23.03 -23.68
C GLY A 369 -1.62 -22.15 -22.59
N GLY A 370 -2.47 -21.56 -21.76
CA GLY A 370 -2.13 -20.67 -20.65
C GLY A 370 -3.18 -19.58 -20.41
N TYR A 371 -2.84 -18.53 -19.65
CA TYR A 371 -3.73 -17.41 -19.37
C TYR A 371 -3.68 -16.33 -20.45
N TYR A 372 -4.85 -15.82 -20.78
CA TYR A 372 -5.10 -14.72 -21.70
C TYR A 372 -6.20 -13.83 -21.15
N TYR A 373 -6.43 -12.71 -21.81
CA TYR A 373 -7.42 -11.73 -21.38
C TYR A 373 -8.34 -11.37 -22.54
N VAL A 374 -9.62 -11.25 -22.24
CA VAL A 374 -10.54 -10.49 -23.09
C VAL A 374 -10.59 -9.09 -22.50
N ARG A 375 -10.26 -8.07 -23.27
CA ARG A 375 -10.52 -6.68 -22.92
C ARG A 375 -11.75 -6.18 -23.66
N ALA A 376 -12.64 -5.52 -22.95
CA ALA A 376 -13.69 -4.69 -23.51
C ALA A 376 -13.24 -3.22 -23.44
N SER A 377 -13.02 -2.61 -24.60
CA SER A 377 -12.74 -1.17 -24.72
C SER A 377 -14.01 -0.45 -25.13
N VAL A 378 -14.43 0.53 -24.33
CA VAL A 378 -15.72 1.22 -24.48
C VAL A 378 -15.47 2.64 -24.98
N PHE A 379 -16.12 3.01 -26.08
CA PHE A 379 -15.97 4.29 -26.76
C PHE A 379 -17.30 5.04 -26.83
N ASP A 380 -17.24 6.37 -26.85
CA ASP A 380 -18.40 7.22 -27.09
C ASP A 380 -18.77 7.35 -28.58
N ASN A 381 -19.82 8.10 -28.87
CA ASN A 381 -20.29 8.39 -30.24
C ASN A 381 -19.28 9.15 -31.11
N SER A 382 -18.25 9.76 -30.52
CA SER A 382 -17.19 10.47 -31.24
C SER A 382 -15.94 9.61 -31.43
N GLY A 383 -15.95 8.36 -30.96
CA GLY A 383 -14.81 7.45 -31.02
C GLY A 383 -13.77 7.66 -29.90
N ASN A 384 -14.06 8.46 -28.87
CA ASN A 384 -13.15 8.63 -27.74
C ASN A 384 -13.26 7.43 -26.80
N LEU A 385 -12.11 6.87 -26.38
CA LEU A 385 -12.07 5.82 -25.38
C LEU A 385 -12.55 6.38 -24.03
N LEU A 386 -13.66 5.85 -23.52
CA LEU A 386 -14.18 6.17 -22.20
C LEU A 386 -13.40 5.42 -21.12
N PHE A 387 -13.30 4.11 -21.27
CA PHE A 387 -12.55 3.22 -20.38
C PHE A 387 -12.34 1.85 -21.03
N SER A 388 -11.57 0.99 -20.36
CA SER A 388 -11.51 -0.42 -20.69
C SER A 388 -11.52 -1.29 -19.44
N THR A 389 -12.11 -2.47 -19.53
CA THR A 389 -12.04 -3.51 -18.49
C THR A 389 -11.61 -4.82 -19.13
N LYS A 390 -11.00 -5.72 -18.36
CA LYS A 390 -10.53 -7.01 -18.88
C LYS A 390 -10.88 -8.16 -17.95
N LYS A 391 -11.11 -9.33 -18.54
CA LYS A 391 -11.36 -10.59 -17.83
C LYS A 391 -10.35 -11.62 -18.27
N ALA A 392 -9.72 -12.26 -17.30
CA ALA A 392 -8.78 -13.35 -17.57
C ALA A 392 -9.53 -14.65 -17.88
N LEU A 393 -8.96 -15.44 -18.77
CA LEU A 393 -9.39 -16.80 -19.08
C LEU A 393 -8.17 -17.71 -19.23
N LYS A 394 -8.35 -18.99 -18.91
CA LYS A 394 -7.35 -20.03 -19.13
C LYS A 394 -7.72 -20.81 -20.38
N VAL A 395 -6.87 -20.78 -21.39
CA VAL A 395 -6.99 -21.58 -22.62
C VAL A 395 -6.13 -22.82 -22.44
N GLY A 396 -6.71 -24.00 -22.22
CA GLY A 396 -5.95 -25.24 -22.06
C GLY A 396 -4.91 -25.25 -20.93
N GLN A 397 -3.93 -26.15 -21.00
CA GLN A 397 -2.79 -26.21 -20.07
C GLN A 397 -1.58 -25.46 -20.62
N ILE A 398 -0.75 -24.90 -19.74
CA ILE A 398 0.48 -24.23 -20.16
C ILE A 398 1.37 -25.21 -20.91
N THR A 399 1.67 -24.86 -22.16
CA THR A 399 2.58 -25.64 -22.99
C THR A 399 3.99 -25.07 -22.85
N ILE A 400 4.91 -25.88 -22.32
CA ILE A 400 6.32 -25.50 -22.19
C ILE A 400 7.03 -25.89 -23.50
N PRO A 401 7.45 -24.91 -24.34
CA PRO A 401 8.24 -25.19 -25.53
C PRO A 401 9.62 -25.73 -25.15
N LYS A 402 10.27 -26.41 -26.09
CA LYS A 402 11.69 -26.77 -25.97
C LYS A 402 12.54 -25.64 -26.54
N PHE A 403 13.59 -25.27 -25.83
CA PHE A 403 14.61 -24.35 -26.29
C PHE A 403 15.99 -24.94 -26.01
N ASP A 404 16.94 -24.73 -26.92
CA ASP A 404 18.34 -25.12 -26.73
C ASP A 404 19.11 -24.13 -25.86
N ARG A 405 18.57 -22.91 -25.71
CA ARG A 405 19.14 -21.83 -24.91
C ARG A 405 18.60 -21.84 -23.48
N THR A 406 19.45 -21.48 -22.54
CA THR A 406 19.10 -21.40 -21.11
C THR A 406 18.68 -19.98 -20.74
N LEU A 407 17.48 -19.85 -20.18
CA LEU A 407 17.04 -18.64 -19.50
C LEU A 407 17.47 -18.70 -18.04
N ARG A 408 18.24 -17.71 -17.58
CA ARG A 408 18.65 -17.60 -16.18
C ARG A 408 17.68 -16.70 -15.43
N ILE A 409 17.30 -17.12 -14.24
CA ILE A 409 16.40 -16.35 -13.39
C ILE A 409 17.10 -16.12 -12.05
N ALA A 410 17.20 -14.87 -11.65
CA ALA A 410 17.72 -14.51 -10.33
C ALA A 410 16.63 -13.83 -9.51
N PHE A 411 16.59 -14.15 -8.22
CA PHE A 411 15.67 -13.57 -7.26
C PHE A 411 16.45 -12.76 -6.22
N ILE A 412 16.00 -11.54 -5.97
CA ILE A 412 16.54 -10.64 -4.94
C ILE A 412 15.44 -10.36 -3.91
N TRP A 413 15.66 -10.77 -2.67
CA TRP A 413 14.77 -10.43 -1.55
C TRP A 413 15.43 -9.40 -0.65
N THR A 414 14.81 -8.25 -0.49
CA THR A 414 15.29 -7.23 0.46
C THR A 414 14.52 -7.33 1.77
N LEU A 415 15.25 -7.42 2.89
CA LEU A 415 14.73 -7.46 4.25
C LEU A 415 15.18 -6.21 4.98
N HIS A 416 14.22 -5.40 5.40
CA HIS A 416 14.47 -4.12 6.03
C HIS A 416 13.43 -3.78 7.08
N GLN A 417 13.93 -3.28 8.21
CA GLN A 417 13.14 -2.58 9.20
C GLN A 417 13.88 -1.32 9.62
N PRO A 418 13.16 -0.19 9.78
CA PRO A 418 13.78 1.02 10.27
C PRO A 418 14.28 0.82 11.71
N LEU A 419 15.29 1.59 12.10
CA LEU A 419 15.86 1.49 13.45
C LEU A 419 14.93 2.15 14.47
N TRP A 420 14.37 1.36 15.39
CA TRP A 420 13.54 1.84 16.48
C TRP A 420 14.36 2.01 17.77
N ASP A 421 14.07 3.06 18.55
CA ASP A 421 14.78 3.34 19.81
C ASP A 421 14.09 2.79 21.05
N ASN A 422 12.78 2.55 20.99
CA ASN A 422 11.99 2.11 22.13
C ASN A 422 11.91 0.57 22.14
N PRO A 423 12.40 -0.11 23.19
CA PRO A 423 12.31 -1.57 23.30
C PRO A 423 10.90 -2.14 23.13
N LYS A 424 9.85 -1.38 23.51
CA LYS A 424 8.45 -1.79 23.28
C LYS A 424 8.08 -1.75 21.80
N GLN A 425 8.48 -0.68 21.09
CA GLN A 425 8.23 -0.55 19.65
C GLN A 425 9.01 -1.58 18.85
N ILE A 426 10.27 -1.83 19.22
CA ILE A 426 11.08 -2.89 18.61
C ILE A 426 10.39 -4.25 18.78
N LYS A 427 9.96 -4.56 20.01
CA LYS A 427 9.23 -5.79 20.30
C LYS A 427 7.90 -5.89 19.57
N GLN A 428 7.22 -4.78 19.28
CA GLN A 428 5.96 -4.80 18.54
C GLN A 428 6.19 -4.92 17.04
N ASN A 429 7.06 -4.07 16.48
CA ASN A 429 7.23 -3.92 15.05
C ASN A 429 8.11 -5.01 14.44
N ILE A 430 9.20 -5.43 15.10
CA ILE A 430 10.03 -6.52 14.57
C ILE A 430 9.36 -7.86 14.79
N SER A 431 8.73 -8.10 15.95
CA SER A 431 8.12 -9.40 16.23
C SER A 431 7.04 -9.79 15.23
N SER A 432 6.31 -8.83 14.66
CA SER A 432 5.32 -9.10 13.62
C SER A 432 5.93 -9.63 12.32
N PHE A 433 7.20 -9.36 12.04
CA PHE A 433 7.90 -9.84 10.85
C PHE A 433 8.77 -11.09 11.11
N LEU A 434 9.06 -11.44 12.36
CA LEU A 434 9.84 -12.65 12.67
C LEU A 434 9.28 -13.93 12.03
N PRO A 435 7.96 -14.20 12.04
CA PRO A 435 7.42 -15.38 11.36
C PRO A 435 7.74 -15.42 9.87
N ILE A 436 7.80 -14.26 9.20
CA ILE A 436 8.15 -14.16 7.78
C ILE A 436 9.64 -14.44 7.59
N TYR A 437 10.51 -13.87 8.43
CA TYR A 437 11.95 -14.15 8.38
C TYR A 437 12.26 -15.63 8.61
N SER A 438 11.62 -16.25 9.62
CA SER A 438 11.78 -17.68 9.89
C SER A 438 11.32 -18.54 8.72
N LYS A 439 10.23 -18.18 8.03
CA LYS A 439 9.78 -18.89 6.82
C LYS A 439 10.78 -18.77 5.66
N ILE A 440 11.36 -17.59 5.46
CA ILE A 440 12.39 -17.37 4.44
C ILE A 440 13.63 -18.22 4.77
N VAL A 441 14.11 -18.18 6.02
CA VAL A 441 15.23 -19.00 6.46
C VAL A 441 14.92 -20.48 6.27
N GLU A 442 13.74 -20.95 6.70
CA GLU A 442 13.32 -22.34 6.60
C GLU A 442 13.31 -22.81 5.15
N LEU A 443 12.72 -22.02 4.24
CA LEU A 443 12.63 -22.30 2.81
C LEU A 443 14.02 -22.56 2.22
N TYR A 444 14.95 -21.62 2.40
CA TYR A 444 16.28 -21.70 1.79
C TYR A 444 17.26 -22.58 2.57
N SER A 445 16.96 -22.93 3.82
CA SER A 445 17.70 -23.93 4.57
C SER A 445 17.39 -25.35 4.08
N LYS A 446 16.14 -25.59 3.65
CA LYS A 446 15.68 -26.89 3.16
C LYS A 446 15.88 -27.06 1.64
N ARG A 447 15.75 -25.98 0.87
CA ARG A 447 15.96 -26.01 -0.58
C ARG A 447 17.40 -25.71 -0.97
N ASN A 448 17.81 -26.20 -2.14
CA ASN A 448 19.08 -25.84 -2.78
C ASN A 448 18.90 -24.78 -3.88
N THR A 449 17.70 -24.18 -3.99
CA THR A 449 17.39 -23.13 -4.96
C THR A 449 18.27 -21.90 -4.70
N PRO A 450 18.99 -21.38 -5.71
CA PRO A 450 19.81 -20.19 -5.55
C PRO A 450 19.00 -18.91 -5.32
N VAL A 451 19.52 -18.01 -4.49
CA VAL A 451 18.87 -16.71 -4.19
C VAL A 451 19.89 -15.66 -3.76
N SER A 452 19.59 -14.39 -4.00
CA SER A 452 20.31 -13.25 -3.44
C SER A 452 19.43 -12.53 -2.43
N ILE A 453 19.94 -12.21 -1.24
CA ILE A 453 19.19 -11.60 -0.14
C ILE A 453 19.96 -10.39 0.36
N ASN A 454 19.29 -9.25 0.45
CA ASN A 454 19.76 -8.11 1.22
C ASN A 454 19.12 -8.18 2.61
N VAL A 455 19.94 -8.15 3.67
CA VAL A 455 19.46 -7.88 5.04
C VAL A 455 20.13 -6.59 5.47
N THR A 456 19.35 -5.53 5.70
CA THR A 456 19.92 -4.22 6.04
C THR A 456 20.63 -4.24 7.41
N GLY A 457 21.70 -3.44 7.55
CA GLY A 457 22.41 -3.28 8.81
C GLY A 457 21.51 -2.86 9.98
N SER A 458 20.50 -2.01 9.74
CA SER A 458 19.50 -1.61 10.75
C SER A 458 18.68 -2.79 11.27
N LEU A 459 18.31 -3.74 10.40
CA LEU A 459 17.63 -4.96 10.80
C LEU A 459 18.58 -5.89 11.54
N LEU A 460 19.80 -6.09 11.04
CA LEU A 460 20.81 -6.94 11.70
C LEU A 460 21.15 -6.44 13.12
N TYR A 461 21.32 -5.13 13.30
CA TYR A 461 21.56 -4.53 14.61
C TYR A 461 20.44 -4.89 15.60
N GLN A 462 19.19 -4.76 15.18
CA GLN A 462 18.04 -5.05 16.04
C GLN A 462 17.88 -6.56 16.30
N LEU A 463 18.17 -7.42 15.32
CA LEU A 463 18.18 -8.87 15.52
C LEU A 463 19.28 -9.29 16.50
N ALA A 464 20.49 -8.73 16.38
CA ALA A 464 21.60 -9.03 17.28
C ALA A 464 21.26 -8.74 18.74
N TYR A 465 20.61 -7.59 18.99
CA TYR A 465 20.32 -7.16 20.34
C TYR A 465 19.06 -7.82 20.93
N TYR A 466 17.98 -7.93 20.15
CA TYR A 466 16.67 -8.34 20.67
C TYR A 466 16.29 -9.78 20.33
N TYR A 467 16.85 -10.33 19.25
CA TYR A 467 16.45 -11.63 18.70
C TYR A 467 17.65 -12.48 18.26
N PRO A 468 18.65 -12.73 19.14
CA PRO A 468 19.90 -13.39 18.77
C PRO A 468 19.72 -14.80 18.18
N LYS A 469 18.63 -15.50 18.51
CA LYS A 469 18.28 -16.78 17.86
C LYS A 469 18.03 -16.63 16.35
N HIS A 470 17.30 -15.60 15.94
CA HIS A 470 17.02 -15.34 14.52
C HIS A 470 18.28 -14.86 13.80
N LEU A 471 19.15 -14.10 14.48
CA LEU A 471 20.46 -13.77 13.92
C LEU A 471 21.28 -15.03 13.64
N GLU A 472 21.31 -16.00 14.57
CA GLU A 472 22.03 -17.26 14.37
C GLU A 472 21.46 -18.10 13.22
N GLU A 473 20.15 -18.06 13.01
CA GLU A 473 19.46 -18.64 11.86
C GLU A 473 19.93 -18.01 10.53
N PHE A 474 19.99 -16.68 10.45
CA PHE A 474 20.56 -15.99 9.29
C PHE A 474 22.04 -16.31 9.09
N ARG A 475 22.83 -16.35 10.16
CA ARG A 475 24.25 -16.70 10.08
C ARG A 475 24.44 -18.08 9.45
N LYS A 476 23.66 -19.08 9.86
CA LYS A 476 23.66 -20.41 9.26
C LYS A 476 23.16 -20.43 7.82
N LEU A 477 22.21 -19.58 7.47
CA LEU A 477 21.70 -19.48 6.10
C LEU A 477 22.79 -18.98 5.15
N PHE A 478 23.51 -17.92 5.52
CA PHE A 478 24.51 -17.28 4.66
C PHE A 478 25.85 -18.00 4.56
N THR A 479 26.08 -19.08 5.32
CA THR A 479 27.23 -19.99 5.08
C THR A 479 26.99 -20.94 3.91
N ARG A 480 25.75 -21.01 3.39
CA ARG A 480 25.40 -21.89 2.27
C ARG A 480 25.77 -21.25 0.94
N ASN A 481 26.33 -22.04 0.03
CA ASN A 481 26.72 -21.55 -1.29
C ASN A 481 25.53 -21.14 -2.18
N ASN A 482 24.31 -21.62 -1.92
CA ASN A 482 23.12 -21.26 -2.69
C ASN A 482 22.47 -19.94 -2.25
N VAL A 483 22.96 -19.29 -1.20
CA VAL A 483 22.44 -18.00 -0.73
C VAL A 483 23.52 -16.95 -0.83
N GLU A 484 23.29 -15.92 -1.64
CA GLU A 484 24.14 -14.75 -1.74
C GLU A 484 23.63 -13.65 -0.81
N LEU A 485 24.51 -13.13 0.04
CA LEU A 485 24.25 -11.90 0.79
C LEU A 485 24.62 -10.69 -0.07
N LEU A 486 23.80 -9.63 -0.04
CA LEU A 486 24.07 -8.35 -0.71
C LEU A 486 24.41 -7.27 0.31
N LEU A 487 25.17 -6.24 -0.09
CA LEU A 487 25.33 -4.99 0.65
C LEU A 487 24.15 -4.04 0.37
N SER A 488 23.99 -3.02 1.20
CA SER A 488 23.02 -1.93 1.05
C SER A 488 23.50 -0.69 1.82
N SER A 489 22.75 0.40 1.81
CA SER A 489 22.83 1.39 2.89
C SER A 489 22.42 0.72 4.21
N PHE A 490 23.18 0.99 5.28
CA PHE A 490 22.90 0.50 6.64
C PHE A 490 21.47 0.77 7.10
N SER A 491 20.98 2.00 6.89
CA SER A 491 19.65 2.47 7.28
C SER A 491 18.66 2.53 6.11
N TYR A 492 18.97 1.91 4.98
CA TYR A 492 18.10 1.91 3.80
C TYR A 492 17.83 3.31 3.23
N ALA A 493 18.84 4.19 3.23
CA ALA A 493 18.75 5.56 2.73
C ALA A 493 18.65 5.64 1.19
N LEU A 494 17.96 6.66 0.64
CA LEU A 494 17.95 6.92 -0.80
C LEU A 494 19.29 7.50 -1.27
N LEU A 495 20.21 6.62 -1.68
CA LEU A 495 21.58 6.98 -2.04
C LEU A 495 21.74 8.14 -3.05
N PRO A 496 20.89 8.33 -4.08
CA PRO A 496 21.04 9.46 -5.01
C PRO A 496 20.99 10.86 -4.39
N PHE A 497 20.49 10.98 -3.16
CA PHE A 497 20.34 12.25 -2.43
C PHE A 497 21.41 12.48 -1.37
N LEU A 498 22.36 11.55 -1.25
CA LEU A 498 23.48 11.65 -0.32
C LEU A 498 24.73 12.10 -1.09
N ASN A 499 25.69 12.70 -0.39
CA ASN A 499 27.01 12.95 -0.97
C ASN A 499 27.86 11.66 -1.04
N ASP A 500 28.95 11.69 -1.81
CA ASP A 500 29.81 10.52 -2.03
C ASP A 500 30.33 9.87 -0.74
N GLU A 501 30.71 10.67 0.25
CA GLU A 501 31.24 10.17 1.52
C GLU A 501 30.12 9.59 2.41
N GLU A 502 28.93 10.21 2.39
CA GLU A 502 27.71 9.65 3.01
C GLU A 502 27.38 8.27 2.42
N ILE A 503 27.39 8.13 1.08
CA ILE A 503 27.09 6.86 0.39
C ILE A 503 28.13 5.80 0.77
N TYR A 504 29.42 6.13 0.68
CA TYR A 504 30.51 5.22 1.01
C TYR A 504 30.40 4.73 2.47
N ARG A 505 30.23 5.64 3.43
CA ARG A 505 30.12 5.30 4.86
C ARG A 505 28.87 4.47 5.17
N ASN A 506 27.75 4.77 4.53
CA ASN A 506 26.52 3.97 4.66
C ASN A 506 26.74 2.50 4.31
N ILE A 507 27.44 2.25 3.20
CA ILE A 507 27.67 0.89 2.70
C ILE A 507 28.79 0.20 3.49
N MET A 508 29.84 0.92 3.88
CA MET A 508 30.91 0.36 4.68
C MET A 508 30.43 -0.03 6.09
N LEU A 509 29.54 0.74 6.69
CA LEU A 509 28.94 0.39 7.98
C LEU A 509 28.07 -0.88 7.85
N ASP A 510 27.29 -0.99 6.78
CA ASP A 510 26.53 -2.21 6.47
C ASP A 510 27.44 -3.43 6.27
N LYS A 511 28.54 -3.26 5.53
CA LYS A 511 29.58 -4.29 5.30
C LYS A 511 30.23 -4.74 6.60
N GLU A 512 30.63 -3.81 7.46
CA GLU A 512 31.23 -4.09 8.77
C GLU A 512 30.27 -4.91 9.64
N PHE A 513 28.99 -4.54 9.67
CA PHE A 513 27.96 -5.26 10.42
C PHE A 513 27.76 -6.68 9.89
N LYS A 514 27.74 -6.85 8.57
CA LYS A 514 27.59 -8.17 7.94
C LYS A 514 28.78 -9.07 8.20
N ASP A 515 30.00 -8.54 8.18
CA ASP A 515 31.19 -9.30 8.59
C ASP A 515 31.08 -9.70 10.07
N ASN A 516 30.85 -8.73 10.96
CA ASN A 516 30.84 -8.97 12.40
C ASN A 516 29.74 -9.94 12.88
N TYR A 517 28.52 -9.83 12.34
CA TYR A 517 27.37 -10.60 12.82
C TYR A 517 27.06 -11.84 11.99
N LEU A 518 27.41 -11.86 10.70
CA LEU A 518 27.13 -12.99 9.80
C LEU A 518 28.41 -13.73 9.36
N GLY A 519 29.60 -13.14 9.52
CA GLY A 519 30.88 -13.74 9.11
C GLY A 519 31.12 -13.71 7.60
N VAL A 520 30.44 -12.82 6.86
CA VAL A 520 30.49 -12.75 5.38
C VAL A 520 31.26 -11.51 4.92
N ARG A 521 32.44 -11.71 4.34
CA ARG A 521 33.38 -10.62 3.97
C ARG A 521 33.37 -10.24 2.48
N ASN A 522 33.21 -11.23 1.60
CA ASN A 522 33.41 -11.08 0.16
C ASN A 522 32.08 -10.83 -0.56
N ILE A 523 31.37 -9.77 -0.15
CA ILE A 523 30.08 -9.41 -0.75
C ILE A 523 30.32 -8.57 -2.02
N GLN A 524 29.77 -9.02 -3.15
CA GLN A 524 30.05 -8.45 -4.47
C GLN A 524 28.99 -7.47 -4.98
N GLY A 525 27.74 -7.60 -4.51
CA GLY A 525 26.61 -6.82 -5.00
C GLY A 525 26.09 -5.82 -3.98
N VAL A 526 25.60 -4.68 -4.47
CA VAL A 526 24.90 -3.67 -3.67
C VAL A 526 23.45 -3.55 -4.13
N TRP A 527 22.53 -3.76 -3.19
CA TRP A 527 21.12 -3.38 -3.35
C TRP A 527 20.97 -1.90 -3.06
N LEU A 528 20.45 -1.15 -4.03
CA LEU A 528 20.10 0.26 -3.85
C LEU A 528 18.73 0.31 -3.18
N PRO A 529 18.56 0.95 -2.00
CA PRO A 529 17.25 1.13 -1.39
C PRO A 529 16.26 1.73 -2.38
N GLU A 530 15.09 1.11 -2.51
CA GLU A 530 14.04 1.50 -3.47
C GLU A 530 14.48 1.42 -4.95
N MET A 531 15.58 0.72 -5.24
CA MET A 531 16.31 0.78 -6.50
C MET A 531 16.55 2.22 -6.97
N ALA A 532 16.70 3.17 -6.03
CA ALA A 532 16.91 4.57 -6.32
C ALA A 532 18.31 4.76 -6.91
N PHE A 533 18.36 5.22 -8.16
CA PHE A 533 19.58 5.34 -8.95
C PHE A 533 19.77 6.75 -9.53
N SER A 534 21.02 7.21 -9.48
CA SER A 534 21.60 8.23 -10.34
C SER A 534 23.09 7.87 -10.54
N ASP A 535 23.74 8.39 -11.56
CA ASP A 535 25.16 8.11 -11.84
C ASP A 535 26.10 8.41 -10.67
N LYS A 536 25.74 9.36 -9.79
CA LYS A 536 26.47 9.73 -8.57
C LYS A 536 26.77 8.55 -7.64
N VAL A 537 25.94 7.50 -7.63
CA VAL A 537 26.15 6.37 -6.70
C VAL A 537 27.30 5.47 -7.12
N ILE A 538 27.70 5.49 -8.40
CA ILE A 538 28.67 4.54 -8.95
C ILE A 538 30.04 4.68 -8.32
N TYR A 539 30.57 5.91 -8.26
CA TYR A 539 31.89 6.18 -7.71
C TYR A 539 32.02 5.73 -6.23
N PRO A 540 31.19 6.19 -5.29
CA PRO A 540 31.29 5.77 -3.90
C PRO A 540 31.02 4.27 -3.69
N ILE A 541 30.14 3.65 -4.48
CA ILE A 541 29.93 2.20 -4.43
C ILE A 541 31.21 1.44 -4.86
N SER A 542 31.86 1.86 -5.94
CA SER A 542 33.07 1.19 -6.43
C SER A 542 34.21 1.20 -5.40
N ARG A 543 34.32 2.26 -4.58
CA ARG A 543 35.29 2.37 -3.47
C ARG A 543 35.12 1.29 -2.40
N THR A 544 33.96 0.65 -2.30
CA THR A 544 33.68 -0.39 -1.28
C THR A 544 34.18 -1.78 -1.66
N GLY A 545 34.64 -1.94 -2.92
CA GLY A 545 34.99 -3.23 -3.53
C GLY A 545 33.81 -3.99 -4.12
N ALA A 546 32.60 -3.41 -4.11
CA ALA A 546 31.45 -3.94 -4.83
C ALA A 546 31.68 -3.91 -6.35
N THR A 547 31.19 -4.93 -7.04
CA THR A 547 31.42 -5.13 -8.48
C THR A 547 30.17 -4.94 -9.32
N TRP A 548 28.98 -4.95 -8.69
CA TRP A 548 27.72 -4.78 -9.40
C TRP A 548 26.59 -4.19 -8.54
N ILE A 549 25.59 -3.63 -9.22
CA ILE A 549 24.32 -3.15 -8.63
C ILE A 549 23.10 -3.68 -9.40
N ALA A 550 21.92 -3.59 -8.79
CA ALA A 550 20.64 -3.81 -9.46
C ALA A 550 19.93 -2.47 -9.69
N ILE A 551 19.41 -2.25 -10.90
CA ILE A 551 18.63 -1.06 -11.27
C ILE A 551 17.30 -1.46 -11.89
N ALA A 552 16.24 -0.68 -11.69
CA ALA A 552 14.93 -0.98 -12.25
C ALA A 552 14.85 -0.67 -13.75
N ASP A 553 14.18 -1.54 -14.53
CA ASP A 553 13.83 -1.27 -15.93
C ASP A 553 13.14 0.10 -16.12
N LEU A 554 12.26 0.50 -15.19
CA LEU A 554 11.57 1.79 -15.19
C LEU A 554 12.53 2.99 -15.13
N ALA A 555 13.64 2.88 -14.39
CA ALA A 555 14.64 3.94 -14.31
C ALA A 555 15.45 4.02 -15.61
N VAL A 556 15.74 2.87 -16.23
CA VAL A 556 16.42 2.80 -17.54
C VAL A 556 15.53 3.35 -18.65
N GLU A 557 14.25 2.99 -18.66
CA GLU A 557 13.26 3.48 -19.62
C GLU A 557 13.11 5.02 -19.55
N ASN A 558 13.17 5.60 -18.35
CA ASN A 558 13.14 7.06 -18.17
C ASN A 558 14.28 7.76 -18.93
N GLY A 559 15.47 7.15 -18.96
CA GLY A 559 16.67 7.70 -19.59
C GLY A 559 16.83 7.39 -21.08
N TYR A 560 16.29 6.27 -21.54
CA TYR A 560 16.46 5.73 -22.89
C TYR A 560 15.11 5.59 -23.62
N ARG A 561 14.14 6.43 -23.28
CA ARG A 561 12.79 6.38 -23.82
C ARG A 561 12.79 6.38 -25.35
N GLY A 562 12.06 5.44 -25.95
CA GLY A 562 11.95 5.30 -27.40
C GLY A 562 13.09 4.52 -28.06
N LEU A 563 14.07 4.03 -27.30
CA LEU A 563 15.11 3.12 -27.80
C LEU A 563 14.76 1.68 -27.46
N GLU A 564 15.05 0.77 -28.40
CA GLU A 564 14.89 -0.67 -28.19
C GLU A 564 16.08 -1.19 -27.37
N LEU A 565 15.90 -1.28 -26.06
CA LEU A 565 16.86 -1.88 -25.14
C LEU A 565 16.45 -3.31 -24.77
N ASP A 566 17.45 -4.15 -24.59
CA ASP A 566 17.26 -5.51 -24.11
C ASP A 566 17.46 -5.54 -22.59
N TYR A 567 16.37 -5.56 -21.83
CA TYR A 567 16.43 -5.59 -20.37
C TYR A 567 16.81 -6.96 -19.80
N ASN A 568 16.93 -7.98 -20.66
CA ASN A 568 17.19 -9.38 -20.26
C ASN A 568 18.65 -9.79 -20.43
N ILE A 569 19.58 -8.83 -20.31
CA ILE A 569 21.03 -9.04 -20.28
C ILE A 569 21.67 -8.10 -19.23
N PRO A 570 22.83 -8.45 -18.65
CA PRO A 570 23.59 -7.53 -17.82
C PRO A 570 24.31 -6.48 -18.67
N TYR A 571 24.53 -5.31 -18.07
CA TYR A 571 25.20 -4.17 -18.69
C TYR A 571 26.40 -3.73 -17.84
N ARG A 572 27.31 -2.98 -18.46
CA ARG A 572 28.26 -2.14 -17.76
C ARG A 572 27.78 -0.69 -17.81
N LEU A 573 27.67 -0.07 -16.65
CA LEU A 573 27.33 1.34 -16.51
C LEU A 573 28.59 2.18 -16.62
N LEU A 574 28.59 3.15 -17.52
CA LEU A 574 29.70 4.06 -17.76
C LEU A 574 29.42 5.42 -17.12
N THR A 575 30.41 5.94 -16.39
CA THR A 575 30.45 7.32 -15.89
C THR A 575 31.78 7.97 -16.28
N LYS A 576 31.91 9.28 -16.06
CA LYS A 576 33.18 10.00 -16.24
C LYS A 576 34.30 9.53 -15.30
N VAL A 577 33.95 8.93 -14.17
CA VAL A 577 34.87 8.64 -13.05
C VAL A 577 35.04 7.14 -12.78
N GLY A 578 34.38 6.27 -13.57
CA GLY A 578 34.47 4.83 -13.40
C GLY A 578 33.33 4.05 -14.06
N THR A 579 33.36 2.73 -13.86
CA THR A 579 32.37 1.80 -14.41
C THR A 579 31.90 0.82 -13.35
N LEU A 580 30.65 0.38 -13.43
CA LEU A 580 30.10 -0.64 -12.54
C LEU A 580 29.17 -1.57 -13.32
N ASN A 581 29.20 -2.87 -13.05
CA ASN A 581 28.28 -3.79 -13.70
C ASN A 581 26.87 -3.61 -13.12
N ALA A 582 25.85 -3.88 -13.94
CA ALA A 582 24.47 -3.80 -13.51
C ALA A 582 23.64 -4.94 -14.10
N VAL A 583 22.73 -5.46 -13.29
CA VAL A 583 21.55 -6.18 -13.77
C VAL A 583 20.36 -5.24 -13.79
N ILE A 584 19.48 -5.43 -14.77
CA ILE A 584 18.21 -4.72 -14.85
C ILE A 584 17.14 -5.61 -14.23
N VAL A 585 16.47 -5.11 -13.19
CA VAL A 585 15.33 -5.77 -12.56
C VAL A 585 14.12 -5.58 -13.44
N ASP A 586 13.47 -6.70 -13.75
CA ASP A 586 12.25 -6.77 -14.53
C ASP A 586 11.07 -6.49 -13.59
N THR A 587 10.64 -5.22 -13.52
CA THR A 587 9.58 -4.82 -12.58
C THR A 587 8.23 -5.42 -12.98
N LYS A 588 8.07 -5.81 -14.25
CA LYS A 588 6.90 -6.54 -14.71
C LYS A 588 6.85 -7.95 -14.14
N ALA A 589 7.96 -8.68 -14.16
CA ALA A 589 8.07 -9.99 -13.51
C ALA A 589 7.73 -9.90 -12.01
N SER A 590 8.30 -8.92 -11.31
CA SER A 590 7.98 -8.68 -9.89
C SER A 590 6.49 -8.44 -9.67
N ARG A 591 5.87 -7.54 -10.45
CA ARG A 591 4.42 -7.25 -10.36
C ARG A 591 3.54 -8.47 -10.61
N ILE A 592 3.89 -9.32 -11.57
CA ILE A 592 3.17 -10.58 -11.82
C ILE A 592 3.17 -11.44 -10.55
N LEU A 593 4.34 -11.63 -9.94
CA LEU A 593 4.53 -12.52 -8.78
C LEU A 593 4.02 -11.93 -7.46
N TYR A 594 3.95 -10.60 -7.34
CA TYR A 594 3.43 -9.91 -6.15
C TYR A 594 1.99 -10.34 -5.78
N ARG A 595 1.21 -10.81 -6.76
CA ARG A 595 -0.16 -11.32 -6.57
C ARG A 595 -0.23 -12.64 -5.79
N LYS A 596 0.85 -13.43 -5.75
CA LYS A 596 0.97 -14.68 -4.98
C LYS A 596 -0.13 -15.72 -5.21
N THR A 597 -0.59 -15.87 -6.46
CA THR A 597 -1.59 -16.87 -6.84
C THR A 597 -1.00 -17.94 -7.75
N ASP A 598 -1.64 -19.12 -7.84
CA ASP A 598 -1.25 -20.15 -8.80
C ASP A 598 -1.32 -19.61 -10.25
N ARG A 599 -2.27 -18.73 -10.53
CA ARG A 599 -2.38 -18.00 -11.80
C ARG A 599 -1.18 -17.09 -12.06
N ALA A 600 -0.65 -16.42 -11.04
CA ALA A 600 0.55 -15.58 -11.19
C ALA A 600 1.78 -16.40 -11.59
N ILE A 601 1.93 -17.62 -11.07
CA ILE A 601 2.99 -18.55 -11.47
C ILE A 601 2.84 -18.91 -12.95
N ASP A 602 1.64 -19.28 -13.36
CA ASP A 602 1.29 -19.62 -14.73
C ASP A 602 1.58 -18.45 -15.70
N GLU A 603 1.15 -17.23 -15.36
CA GLU A 603 1.41 -16.03 -16.16
C GLU A 603 2.89 -15.64 -16.18
N PHE A 604 3.61 -15.85 -15.08
CA PHE A 604 5.06 -15.65 -15.03
C PHE A 604 5.78 -16.61 -15.97
N ILE A 605 5.40 -17.90 -15.97
CA ILE A 605 5.96 -18.88 -16.90
C ILE A 605 5.68 -18.49 -18.36
N GLN A 606 4.46 -18.05 -18.69
CA GLN A 606 4.16 -17.55 -20.04
C GLN A 606 5.01 -16.33 -20.41
N TYR A 607 5.25 -15.43 -19.46
CA TYR A 607 6.11 -14.28 -19.67
C TYR A 607 7.55 -14.72 -19.96
N LEU A 608 8.11 -15.65 -19.18
CA LEU A 608 9.45 -16.22 -19.39
C LEU A 608 9.57 -16.93 -20.74
N VAL A 609 8.53 -17.66 -21.15
CA VAL A 609 8.45 -18.26 -22.49
C VAL A 609 8.56 -17.17 -23.55
N SER A 610 7.77 -16.09 -23.44
CA SER A 610 7.77 -15.01 -24.42
C SER A 610 9.12 -14.30 -24.57
N ILE A 611 9.87 -14.17 -23.46
CA ILE A 611 11.24 -13.64 -23.45
C ILE A 611 12.14 -14.63 -24.19
N ASN A 612 12.10 -15.90 -23.79
CA ASN A 612 13.01 -16.88 -24.36
C ASN A 612 12.71 -17.09 -25.84
N GLU A 613 11.46 -17.08 -26.31
CA GLU A 613 11.11 -17.20 -27.74
C GLU A 613 11.79 -16.18 -28.64
N LYS A 614 11.85 -14.92 -28.21
CA LYS A 614 12.47 -13.82 -28.96
C LYS A 614 13.98 -13.80 -28.82
N ALA A 615 14.52 -14.49 -27.83
CA ALA A 615 15.94 -14.52 -27.56
C ALA A 615 16.72 -15.26 -28.63
N LYS A 616 17.80 -14.64 -29.12
CA LYS A 616 18.81 -15.29 -29.99
C LYS A 616 19.89 -16.00 -29.17
N ASP A 617 20.17 -15.48 -27.98
CA ASP A 617 21.23 -15.94 -27.08
C ASP A 617 20.66 -16.23 -25.68
N ASN A 618 21.52 -16.69 -24.76
CA ASN A 618 21.17 -16.82 -23.36
C ASN A 618 20.72 -15.47 -22.77
N LYS A 619 19.63 -15.49 -22.00
CA LYS A 619 19.04 -14.30 -21.36
C LYS A 619 18.98 -14.45 -19.85
N VAL A 620 18.74 -13.33 -19.19
CA VAL A 620 18.53 -13.23 -17.74
C VAL A 620 17.22 -12.53 -17.43
N VAL A 621 16.54 -12.97 -16.38
CA VAL A 621 15.40 -12.28 -15.78
C VAL A 621 15.71 -12.11 -14.31
N VAL A 622 15.78 -10.87 -13.86
CA VAL A 622 16.01 -10.57 -12.45
C VAL A 622 14.71 -10.08 -11.83
N VAL A 623 14.24 -10.82 -10.83
CA VAL A 623 13.06 -10.49 -10.05
C VAL A 623 13.52 -9.96 -8.71
N ALA A 624 13.01 -8.82 -8.28
CA ALA A 624 13.30 -8.26 -6.96
C ALA A 624 12.04 -7.76 -6.26
N ASP A 625 11.94 -8.02 -4.97
CA ASP A 625 10.82 -7.55 -4.12
C ASP A 625 11.22 -7.49 -2.64
N ASN A 626 10.36 -6.86 -1.84
CA ASN A 626 10.44 -6.89 -0.38
C ASN A 626 10.15 -8.32 0.11
N GLY A 627 11.10 -8.89 0.85
CA GLY A 627 10.95 -10.25 1.38
C GLY A 627 9.81 -10.34 2.39
N GLU A 628 9.53 -9.25 3.13
CA GLU A 628 8.38 -9.13 4.03
C GLU A 628 7.05 -9.23 3.29
N SER A 629 7.01 -8.80 2.02
CA SER A 629 5.82 -8.93 1.18
C SER A 629 5.68 -10.36 0.67
N ILE A 630 6.71 -10.94 0.04
CA ILE A 630 6.57 -12.22 -0.69
C ILE A 630 6.74 -13.49 0.18
N GLY A 631 7.29 -13.35 1.39
CA GLY A 631 7.80 -14.45 2.23
C GLY A 631 6.77 -15.32 2.96
N ASP A 632 5.64 -15.70 2.34
CA ASP A 632 4.68 -16.61 2.97
C ASP A 632 5.14 -18.09 3.00
N GLY A 633 6.19 -18.42 2.23
CA GLY A 633 6.84 -19.74 2.11
C GLY A 633 6.07 -20.75 1.23
N VAL A 634 4.74 -20.72 1.25
CA VAL A 634 3.88 -21.65 0.50
C VAL A 634 3.89 -21.28 -0.99
N PHE A 635 3.65 -20.01 -1.31
CA PHE A 635 3.68 -19.53 -2.68
C PHE A 635 5.07 -19.70 -3.31
N MET A 636 6.12 -19.35 -2.56
CA MET A 636 7.51 -19.47 -3.05
C MET A 636 7.89 -20.92 -3.36
N ASN A 637 7.47 -21.89 -2.54
CA ASN A 637 7.69 -23.31 -2.84
C ASN A 637 7.02 -23.72 -4.16
N LYS A 638 5.74 -23.35 -4.34
CA LYS A 638 5.02 -23.64 -5.59
C LYS A 638 5.70 -23.00 -6.81
N LEU A 639 6.14 -21.75 -6.67
CA LEU A 639 6.87 -21.03 -7.72
C LEU A 639 8.15 -21.77 -8.10
N PHE A 640 9.00 -22.11 -7.13
CA PHE A 640 10.27 -22.78 -7.41
C PHE A 640 10.07 -24.19 -7.95
N ASP A 641 9.11 -24.96 -7.42
CA ASP A 641 8.76 -26.28 -7.95
C ASP A 641 8.31 -26.19 -9.42
N ALA A 642 7.56 -25.15 -9.79
CA ALA A 642 7.11 -24.95 -11.16
C ALA A 642 8.27 -24.57 -12.10
N LEU A 643 9.17 -23.68 -11.65
CA LEU A 643 10.33 -23.24 -12.44
C LEU A 643 11.38 -24.34 -12.61
N GLU A 644 11.68 -25.11 -11.56
CA GLU A 644 12.69 -26.18 -11.57
C GLU A 644 12.29 -27.36 -12.47
N ARG A 645 10.99 -27.50 -12.80
CA ARG A 645 10.50 -28.51 -13.76
C ARG A 645 10.73 -28.12 -15.23
N ILE A 646 11.11 -26.88 -15.52
CA ILE A 646 11.28 -26.37 -16.88
C ILE A 646 12.76 -26.53 -17.29
N PRO A 647 13.11 -27.41 -18.25
CA PRO A 647 14.50 -27.81 -18.49
C PRO A 647 15.45 -26.69 -18.94
N TRP A 648 14.92 -25.67 -19.61
CA TRP A 648 15.69 -24.54 -20.12
C TRP A 648 15.72 -23.35 -19.16
N ILE A 649 15.12 -23.46 -17.96
CA ILE A 649 15.22 -22.45 -16.90
C ILE A 649 16.31 -22.87 -15.91
N LYS A 650 17.18 -21.94 -15.57
CA LYS A 650 18.18 -22.09 -14.50
C LYS A 650 18.04 -20.98 -13.49
N ILE A 651 17.66 -21.31 -12.25
CA ILE A 651 17.66 -20.35 -11.15
C ILE A 651 19.12 -20.15 -10.69
N VAL A 652 19.55 -18.90 -10.53
CA VAL A 652 20.94 -18.52 -10.22
C VAL A 652 21.00 -17.40 -9.18
N LYS A 653 22.14 -17.25 -8.51
CA LYS A 653 22.46 -16.03 -7.75
C LYS A 653 22.75 -14.90 -8.74
N VAL A 654 22.60 -13.65 -8.33
CA VAL A 654 22.87 -12.52 -9.22
C VAL A 654 24.35 -12.48 -9.63
N SER A 655 25.31 -12.73 -8.73
CA SER A 655 26.72 -12.75 -9.15
C SER A 655 27.06 -13.84 -10.17
N ASP A 656 26.30 -14.95 -10.19
CA ASP A 656 26.50 -16.01 -11.19
C ASP A 656 26.07 -15.56 -12.60
N ILE A 657 25.21 -14.53 -12.72
CA ILE A 657 24.82 -13.94 -14.02
C ILE A 657 26.05 -13.42 -14.76
N PHE A 658 26.91 -12.65 -14.09
CA PHE A 658 28.04 -11.98 -14.76
C PHE A 658 29.11 -12.95 -15.26
N ARG A 659 29.19 -14.16 -14.68
CA ARG A 659 30.04 -15.25 -15.19
C ARG A 659 29.39 -15.93 -16.39
N ASP A 660 28.10 -16.20 -16.28
CA ASP A 660 27.39 -17.01 -17.26
C ASP A 660 26.95 -16.21 -18.52
N VAL A 661 26.73 -14.90 -18.37
CA VAL A 661 26.36 -13.93 -19.41
C VAL A 661 27.18 -12.65 -19.17
N PRO A 662 28.37 -12.50 -19.77
CA PRO A 662 29.22 -11.34 -19.52
C PRO A 662 28.57 -10.01 -19.96
N PRO A 663 28.75 -8.91 -19.22
CA PRO A 663 28.20 -7.59 -19.56
C PRO A 663 29.00 -6.94 -20.70
N ILE A 664 28.73 -7.34 -21.94
CA ILE A 664 29.42 -6.83 -23.14
C ILE A 664 28.80 -5.55 -23.70
N LYS A 665 27.64 -5.12 -23.19
CA LYS A 665 26.95 -3.90 -23.61
C LYS A 665 27.06 -2.82 -22.54
N ASP A 666 27.16 -1.58 -23.01
CA ASP A 666 27.32 -0.41 -22.17
C ASP A 666 26.05 0.45 -22.12
N LEU A 667 25.78 1.05 -20.97
CA LEU A 667 24.83 2.15 -20.80
C LEU A 667 25.55 3.35 -20.18
N LEU A 668 25.29 4.55 -20.71
CA LEU A 668 25.68 5.79 -20.05
C LEU A 668 24.81 5.97 -18.80
N ALA A 669 25.44 5.94 -17.64
CA ALA A 669 24.76 6.05 -16.35
C ALA A 669 24.09 7.41 -16.14
N GLU A 670 24.69 8.50 -16.67
CA GLU A 670 24.17 9.87 -16.57
C GLU A 670 22.80 10.06 -17.22
N LYS A 671 22.39 9.14 -18.11
CA LYS A 671 21.05 9.13 -18.70
C LYS A 671 20.02 8.49 -17.79
N ILE A 672 20.43 7.64 -16.84
CA ILE A 672 19.53 6.83 -16.01
C ILE A 672 19.32 7.57 -14.69
N THR A 673 18.07 7.89 -14.39
CA THR A 673 17.69 8.46 -13.08
C THR A 673 16.28 8.02 -12.73
N GLY A 674 16.09 7.52 -11.52
CA GLY A 674 14.79 7.08 -11.04
C GLY A 674 14.88 6.00 -9.98
N SER A 675 13.74 5.41 -9.66
CA SER A 675 13.58 4.28 -8.74
C SER A 675 12.72 3.19 -9.39
N TRP A 676 12.39 2.13 -8.66
CA TRP A 676 11.35 1.18 -9.10
C TRP A 676 9.91 1.69 -8.95
N TYR A 677 9.72 2.90 -8.43
CA TYR A 677 8.40 3.53 -8.34
C TYR A 677 8.00 4.10 -9.70
N TYR A 678 6.80 3.74 -10.17
CA TYR A 678 6.17 4.34 -11.34
C TYR A 678 5.21 5.44 -10.90
N ASP A 679 5.46 6.66 -11.34
CA ASP A 679 4.58 7.80 -11.11
C ASP A 679 3.43 7.78 -12.13
N PRO A 680 2.17 7.60 -11.68
CA PRO A 680 1.04 7.52 -12.60
C PRO A 680 0.73 8.87 -13.29
N GLU A 681 1.05 10.00 -12.65
CA GLU A 681 0.82 11.33 -13.22
C GLU A 681 1.89 11.65 -14.28
N GLU A 682 3.16 11.40 -13.96
CA GLU A 682 4.26 11.67 -14.90
C GLU A 682 4.47 10.55 -15.94
N LYS A 683 3.85 9.39 -15.73
CA LYS A 683 3.98 8.18 -16.56
C LYS A 683 5.43 7.76 -16.80
N ARG A 684 6.22 7.77 -15.73
CA ARG A 684 7.66 7.43 -15.73
C ARG A 684 8.13 7.11 -14.32
N SER A 685 9.36 6.61 -14.22
CA SER A 685 10.03 6.47 -12.92
C SER A 685 10.28 7.83 -12.27
N SER A 686 10.03 7.96 -10.97
CA SER A 686 10.28 9.20 -10.23
C SER A 686 10.74 8.93 -8.79
N PHE A 687 11.14 10.01 -8.10
CA PHE A 687 11.38 10.01 -6.65
C PHE A 687 10.25 10.66 -5.85
N ARG A 688 9.14 11.05 -6.50
CA ARG A 688 8.09 11.89 -5.92
C ARG A 688 7.57 11.37 -4.58
N LEU A 689 7.50 10.05 -4.42
CA LEU A 689 7.07 9.37 -3.21
C LEU A 689 7.83 9.81 -1.94
N TRP A 690 9.08 10.28 -2.05
CA TRP A 690 9.91 10.74 -0.92
C TRP A 690 10.01 12.27 -0.80
N PHE A 691 9.33 13.05 -1.65
CA PHE A 691 9.41 14.53 -1.67
C PHE A 691 8.06 15.24 -1.69
N ASP A 692 6.97 14.54 -2.01
CA ASP A 692 5.65 15.13 -2.28
C ASP A 692 4.87 15.50 -1.01
N SER A 693 5.50 16.27 -0.12
CA SER A 693 4.86 17.02 0.96
C SER A 693 5.83 18.01 1.61
N LYS A 694 5.30 19.02 2.31
CA LYS A 694 6.12 19.99 3.07
C LYS A 694 6.97 19.30 4.15
N ILE A 695 6.38 18.36 4.89
CA ILE A 695 7.07 17.64 5.97
C ILE A 695 8.23 16.77 5.44
N LYS A 696 8.06 16.12 4.29
CA LYS A 696 9.13 15.33 3.65
C LYS A 696 10.31 16.22 3.23
N ARG A 697 10.04 17.40 2.67
CA ARG A 697 11.09 18.37 2.34
C ARG A 697 11.81 18.89 3.58
N GLU A 698 11.07 19.22 4.64
CA GLU A 698 11.68 19.61 5.92
C GLU A 698 12.60 18.50 6.48
N MET A 699 12.20 17.23 6.38
CA MET A 699 13.03 16.10 6.79
C MET A 699 14.35 16.03 6.02
N TRP A 700 14.33 16.27 4.71
CA TRP A 700 15.55 16.35 3.90
C TRP A 700 16.43 17.54 4.28
N ASP A 701 15.83 18.74 4.41
CA ASP A 701 16.55 19.97 4.75
C ASP A 701 17.33 19.82 6.08
N LEU A 702 16.70 19.21 7.10
CA LEU A 702 17.32 18.95 8.40
C LEU A 702 18.53 18.00 8.29
N CYS A 703 18.37 16.92 7.53
CA CYS A 703 19.45 15.97 7.30
C CYS A 703 20.61 16.62 6.53
N ASP A 704 20.31 17.41 5.50
CA ASP A 704 21.32 18.09 4.67
C ASP A 704 22.08 19.18 5.44
N GLU A 705 21.41 19.93 6.31
CA GLU A 705 22.05 20.89 7.22
C GLU A 705 23.07 20.18 8.12
N THR A 706 22.64 19.10 8.77
CA THR A 706 23.51 18.34 9.68
C THR A 706 24.65 17.66 8.92
N ALA A 707 24.40 17.14 7.72
CA ALA A 707 25.44 16.55 6.87
C ALA A 707 26.55 17.56 6.53
N LYS A 708 26.20 18.80 6.21
CA LYS A 708 27.19 19.87 5.96
C LYS A 708 28.09 20.09 7.17
N ASP A 709 27.53 20.11 8.37
CA ASP A 709 28.30 20.27 9.61
C ASP A 709 29.25 19.09 9.84
N VAL A 710 28.78 17.85 9.67
CA VAL A 710 29.61 16.64 9.83
C VAL A 710 30.78 16.63 8.83
N ILE A 711 30.51 16.96 7.56
CA ILE A 711 31.53 16.99 6.49
C ILE A 711 32.58 18.07 6.77
N LYS A 712 32.15 19.26 7.20
CA LYS A 712 33.07 20.35 7.54
C LYS A 712 34.02 19.94 8.67
N VAL A 713 33.54 19.19 9.66
CA VAL A 713 34.37 18.67 10.74
C VAL A 713 35.37 17.62 10.24
N MET A 714 35.00 16.79 9.27
CA MET A 714 35.90 15.80 8.67
C MET A 714 37.16 16.44 8.08
N GLU A 715 37.03 17.60 7.44
CA GLU A 715 38.19 18.32 6.88
C GLU A 715 39.16 18.76 7.97
N ASN A 716 38.64 19.28 9.10
CA ASN A 716 39.45 19.65 10.26
C ASN A 716 40.12 18.42 10.90
N PHE A 717 39.45 17.27 10.88
CA PHE A 717 39.95 16.03 11.45
C PHE A 717 41.19 15.52 10.70
N LYS A 718 41.16 15.53 9.37
CA LYS A 718 42.31 15.15 8.53
C LYS A 718 43.53 16.03 8.82
N GLN A 719 43.32 17.34 8.96
CA GLN A 719 44.40 18.27 9.30
C GLN A 719 45.00 18.03 10.70
N ALA A 720 44.18 17.60 11.67
CA ALA A 720 44.64 17.29 13.03
C ALA A 720 45.48 16.00 13.08
N GLU A 721 45.14 15.01 12.25
CA GLU A 721 45.92 13.77 12.09
C GLU A 721 47.31 14.05 11.52
N ASP A 722 47.41 14.95 10.53
CA ASP A 722 48.68 15.33 9.88
C ASP A 722 49.70 15.98 10.84
N VAL A 723 49.24 16.58 11.95
CA VAL A 723 50.10 17.24 12.96
C VAL A 723 50.38 16.36 14.19
N GLY A 724 50.04 15.07 14.15
CA GLY A 724 50.42 14.08 15.16
C GLY A 724 49.66 14.15 16.49
N VAL A 725 48.44 14.71 16.48
CA VAL A 725 47.56 14.77 17.66
C VAL A 725 46.92 13.41 17.91
N ASP A 726 46.75 13.00 19.18
CA ASP A 726 45.95 11.80 19.51
C ASP A 726 44.47 12.06 19.17
N ILE A 727 44.01 11.35 18.13
CA ILE A 727 42.66 11.44 17.59
C ILE A 727 41.77 10.26 18.02
N SER A 728 42.17 9.41 18.96
CA SER A 728 41.39 8.22 19.35
C SER A 728 39.98 8.57 19.88
N TYR A 729 39.88 9.49 20.85
CA TYR A 729 38.60 9.97 21.37
C TYR A 729 37.84 10.85 20.37
N PRO A 730 38.49 11.82 19.69
CA PRO A 730 37.89 12.51 18.56
C PRO A 730 37.29 11.59 17.48
N ALA A 731 38.01 10.53 17.08
CA ALA A 731 37.54 9.55 16.08
C ALA A 731 36.26 8.86 16.56
N PHE A 732 36.21 8.46 17.83
CA PHE A 732 35.00 7.87 18.41
C PHE A 732 33.80 8.81 18.32
N LEU A 733 33.97 10.09 18.69
CA LEU A 733 32.89 11.08 18.64
C LEU A 733 32.44 11.32 17.19
N PHE A 734 33.40 11.42 16.27
CA PHE A 734 33.16 11.60 14.84
C PHE A 734 32.35 10.44 14.24
N GLU A 735 32.74 9.20 14.52
CA GLU A 735 32.03 8.02 14.02
C GLU A 735 30.59 7.93 14.58
N ASN A 736 30.36 8.34 15.83
CA ASN A 736 29.00 8.40 16.37
C ASN A 736 28.15 9.53 15.76
N ALA A 737 28.75 10.68 15.46
CA ALA A 737 28.06 11.75 14.72
C ALA A 737 27.58 11.26 13.35
N TRP A 738 28.43 10.54 12.61
CA TRP A 738 28.09 9.90 11.35
C TRP A 738 26.99 8.86 11.48
N ARG A 739 27.10 7.94 12.46
CA ARG A 739 26.09 6.88 12.67
C ARG A 739 24.69 7.45 12.88
N HIS A 740 24.57 8.50 13.68
CA HIS A 740 23.28 9.14 13.92
C HIS A 740 22.73 9.87 12.68
N LEU A 741 23.61 10.51 11.89
CA LEU A 741 23.21 11.06 10.59
C LEU A 741 22.72 9.96 9.64
N ILE A 742 23.44 8.83 9.56
CA ILE A 742 23.07 7.67 8.74
C ILE A 742 21.68 7.15 9.14
N ILE A 743 21.41 6.96 10.43
CA ILE A 743 20.10 6.49 10.92
C ILE A 743 18.98 7.49 10.55
N ALA A 744 19.25 8.80 10.63
CA ALA A 744 18.29 9.83 10.26
C ALA A 744 17.94 9.82 8.76
N ARG A 745 18.80 9.26 7.90
CA ARG A 745 18.62 9.18 6.43
C ARG A 745 17.73 8.03 5.95
N ASP A 746 17.17 7.23 6.86
CA ASP A 746 16.34 6.08 6.51
C ASP A 746 15.13 6.48 5.64
N SER A 747 15.02 5.84 4.48
CA SER A 747 13.99 6.15 3.48
C SER A 747 12.57 5.85 3.96
N GLY A 748 12.39 4.91 4.89
CA GLY A 748 11.10 4.52 5.43
C GLY A 748 10.46 5.65 6.24
N TRP A 749 11.25 6.38 7.05
CA TRP A 749 10.75 7.55 7.80
C TRP A 749 10.27 8.63 6.84
N ILE A 750 11.08 8.93 5.82
CA ILE A 750 10.81 9.97 4.83
C ILE A 750 9.60 9.57 3.98
N TRP A 751 9.52 8.32 3.54
CA TRP A 751 8.39 7.77 2.78
C TRP A 751 7.06 7.97 3.51
N MET A 752 7.02 7.64 4.80
CA MET A 752 5.83 7.83 5.64
C MET A 752 5.41 9.29 5.76
N GLY A 753 6.35 10.23 5.78
CA GLY A 753 6.08 11.68 5.85
C GLY A 753 5.15 12.05 7.01
N SER A 754 5.40 11.48 8.19
CA SER A 754 4.55 11.60 9.38
C SER A 754 5.23 12.38 10.49
N GLN A 755 4.45 12.86 11.47
CA GLN A 755 5.01 13.53 12.65
C GLN A 755 5.98 12.62 13.42
N VAL A 756 5.64 11.33 13.54
CA VAL A 756 6.51 10.33 14.19
C VAL A 756 7.85 10.21 13.46
N GLY A 757 7.82 10.22 12.12
CA GLY A 757 9.03 10.15 11.30
C GLY A 757 9.92 11.39 11.46
N ILE A 758 9.36 12.60 11.43
CA ILE A 758 10.16 13.81 11.59
C ILE A 758 10.71 13.95 13.02
N ASP A 759 9.96 13.57 14.04
CA ASP A 759 10.43 13.57 15.44
C ASP A 759 11.59 12.59 15.62
N ARG A 760 11.51 11.43 14.96
CA ARG A 760 12.58 10.44 14.91
C ARG A 760 13.85 11.01 14.27
N ILE A 761 13.73 11.62 13.09
CA ILE A 761 14.86 12.27 12.40
C ILE A 761 15.47 13.36 13.29
N LYS A 762 14.66 14.28 13.83
CA LYS A 762 15.14 15.35 14.73
C LYS A 762 15.88 14.79 15.93
N SER A 763 15.38 13.70 16.53
CA SER A 763 16.05 13.05 17.65
C SER A 763 17.45 12.55 17.29
N GLU A 764 17.59 11.87 16.15
CA GLU A 764 18.88 11.36 15.68
C GLU A 764 19.84 12.48 15.29
N LEU A 765 19.35 13.50 14.57
CA LEU A 765 20.17 14.65 14.19
C LEU A 765 20.64 15.46 15.41
N ASN A 766 19.82 15.58 16.46
CA ASN A 766 20.23 16.21 17.71
C ASN A 766 21.37 15.42 18.41
N LYS A 767 21.32 14.08 18.38
CA LYS A 767 22.43 13.25 18.88
C LYS A 767 23.69 13.46 18.04
N SER A 768 23.55 13.49 16.71
CA SER A 768 24.67 13.78 15.80
C SER A 768 25.32 15.13 16.11
N LYS A 769 24.53 16.20 16.21
CA LYS A 769 25.00 17.55 16.59
C LYS A 769 25.65 17.59 17.97
N TYR A 770 25.14 16.82 18.93
CA TYR A 770 25.75 16.70 20.27
C TYR A 770 27.15 16.09 20.19
N TYR A 771 27.34 15.00 19.44
CA TYR A 771 28.65 14.40 19.22
C TYR A 771 29.61 15.34 18.48
N LEU A 772 29.14 16.11 17.50
CA LEU A 772 29.95 17.11 16.83
C LEU A 772 30.43 18.22 17.78
N LYS A 773 29.56 18.66 18.69
CA LYS A 773 29.93 19.66 19.70
C LYS A 773 31.04 19.14 20.61
N ASP A 774 30.87 17.94 21.17
CA ASP A 774 31.87 17.31 22.04
C ASP A 774 33.18 17.06 21.27
N LEU A 775 33.09 16.74 19.98
CA LEU A 775 34.24 16.56 19.10
C LEU A 775 35.05 17.86 18.92
N TYR A 776 34.37 18.99 18.69
CA TYR A 776 35.04 20.29 18.62
C TYR A 776 35.76 20.64 19.93
N GLU A 777 35.11 20.42 21.07
CA GLU A 777 35.71 20.64 22.39
C GLU A 777 36.93 19.72 22.61
N ALA A 778 36.83 18.45 22.22
CA ALA A 778 37.92 17.48 22.30
C ALA A 778 39.12 17.88 21.43
N LEU A 779 38.90 18.22 20.15
CA LEU A 779 39.96 18.64 19.24
C LEU A 779 40.67 19.90 19.74
N LEU A 780 39.93 20.92 20.20
CA LEU A 780 40.51 22.14 20.76
C LEU A 780 41.37 21.86 22.00
N THR A 781 40.93 20.94 22.86
CA THR A 781 41.67 20.56 24.07
C THR A 781 42.94 19.78 23.72
N SER A 782 42.85 18.83 22.77
CA SER A 782 44.00 18.07 22.28
C SER A 782 45.04 18.96 21.60
N ILE A 783 44.62 19.94 20.80
CA ILE A 783 45.52 20.92 20.16
C ILE A 783 46.24 21.79 21.20
N ARG A 784 45.59 22.11 22.33
CA ARG A 784 46.17 22.92 23.42
C ARG A 784 47.14 22.14 24.30
N GLY A 785 47.28 20.82 24.13
CA GLY A 785 48.08 19.97 24.99
C GLY A 785 47.48 19.78 26.40
N ASP A 786 46.22 20.15 26.59
CA ASP A 786 45.50 20.00 27.85
C ASP A 786 44.99 18.56 28.00
N VAL A 787 45.10 17.99 29.20
CA VAL A 787 44.52 16.68 29.50
C VAL A 787 43.01 16.83 29.67
N LEU A 788 42.23 16.22 28.78
CA LEU A 788 40.77 16.13 28.91
C LEU A 788 40.42 15.43 30.25
N LYS A 789 39.98 16.21 31.25
CA LYS A 789 39.69 15.71 32.62
C LYS A 789 38.67 14.57 32.67
N ASN A 790 37.82 14.44 31.65
CA ASN A 790 36.76 13.43 31.55
C ASN A 790 36.83 12.59 30.25
N ALA A 791 37.89 12.71 29.43
CA ALA A 791 38.04 11.80 28.30
C ALA A 791 38.35 10.39 28.81
N PRO A 792 37.81 9.34 28.16
CA PRO A 792 38.30 7.99 28.39
C PRO A 792 39.81 7.98 28.13
N LYS A 793 40.61 7.59 29.12
CA LYS A 793 42.06 7.42 28.92
C LYS A 793 42.27 6.17 28.08
N PHE A 794 42.51 6.34 26.78
CA PHE A 794 43.00 5.29 25.90
C PHE A 794 44.52 5.16 26.17
N THR A 795 44.94 4.16 26.96
CA THR A 795 46.37 3.92 27.22
C THR A 795 47.07 3.34 25.99
N GLU A 796 48.40 3.51 25.85
CA GLU A 796 49.19 2.79 24.84
C GLU A 796 48.82 1.30 24.83
N GLY A 797 48.45 0.78 23.65
CA GLY A 797 47.91 -0.57 23.46
C GLY A 797 46.38 -0.67 23.41
N ALA A 798 45.65 0.40 23.72
CA ALA A 798 44.20 0.47 23.52
C ALA A 798 43.90 0.72 22.03
N ARG A 799 43.51 -0.35 21.33
CA ARG A 799 42.97 -0.28 19.97
C ARG A 799 41.51 -0.68 19.95
N GLN A 800 40.77 -0.16 18.99
CA GLN A 800 39.42 -0.63 18.71
C GLN A 800 39.53 -2.09 18.27
N VAL A 801 38.91 -2.99 19.04
CA VAL A 801 38.85 -4.42 18.72
C VAL A 801 37.46 -4.72 18.19
N SER A 802 37.37 -5.50 17.12
CA SER A 802 36.08 -5.98 16.63
C SER A 802 35.43 -6.88 17.69
N VAL A 803 34.11 -7.09 17.60
CA VAL A 803 33.41 -8.01 18.50
C VAL A 803 34.00 -9.43 18.40
N ALA A 804 34.47 -9.83 17.22
CA ALA A 804 35.14 -11.11 17.00
C ALA A 804 36.47 -11.20 17.74
N GLU A 805 37.28 -10.13 17.66
CA GLU A 805 38.55 -10.07 18.37
C GLU A 805 38.33 -10.04 19.89
N PHE A 806 37.28 -9.36 20.36
CA PHE A 806 36.88 -9.36 21.76
C PHE A 806 36.49 -10.76 22.27
N GLU A 807 35.73 -11.53 21.50
CA GLU A 807 35.37 -12.91 21.87
C GLU A 807 36.57 -13.87 21.77
N ASP A 808 37.51 -13.67 20.84
CA ASP A 808 38.78 -14.42 20.78
C ASP A 808 39.68 -14.13 22.00
N ILE A 809 39.79 -12.86 22.40
CA ILE A 809 40.52 -12.46 23.61
C ILE A 809 39.86 -13.06 24.87
N LYS A 810 38.53 -13.09 24.92
CA LYS A 810 37.76 -13.68 26.02
C LYS A 810 37.89 -15.20 26.07
N SER A 811 37.96 -15.88 24.93
CA SER A 811 38.14 -17.34 24.86
C SER A 811 39.57 -17.77 25.23
N SER A 812 40.58 -16.98 24.87
CA SER A 812 41.99 -17.20 25.19
C SER A 812 42.38 -16.84 26.63
N ALA A 813 41.52 -16.11 27.35
CA ALA A 813 41.72 -15.71 28.74
C ALA A 813 41.23 -16.71 29.80
N LYS A 814 40.87 -17.95 29.43
CA LYS A 814 40.46 -19.01 30.38
C LYS A 814 41.54 -19.24 31.45
N GLY A 815 41.28 -18.80 32.67
CA GLY A 815 42.16 -18.98 33.84
C GLY A 815 42.87 -17.71 34.33
N LYS A 816 42.71 -16.56 33.67
CA LYS A 816 43.20 -15.25 34.15
C LYS A 816 42.03 -14.38 34.61
N VAL A 817 42.21 -13.62 35.69
CA VAL A 817 41.18 -12.70 36.19
C VAL A 817 41.00 -11.56 35.18
N LEU A 818 39.86 -11.56 34.49
CA LEU A 818 39.41 -10.45 33.67
C LEU A 818 38.70 -9.42 34.57
N THR A 819 39.38 -8.30 34.86
CA THR A 819 38.70 -7.15 35.47
C THR A 819 38.08 -6.32 34.35
N VAL A 820 36.76 -6.45 34.17
CA VAL A 820 35.96 -5.61 33.26
C VAL A 820 35.62 -4.32 33.99
N GLU A 821 36.34 -3.23 33.72
CA GLU A 821 35.93 -1.90 34.15
C GLU A 821 34.95 -1.31 33.12
N SER A 822 33.66 -1.32 33.46
CA SER A 822 32.63 -0.63 32.69
C SER A 822 32.70 0.88 32.95
N PHE A 823 33.07 1.70 31.96
CA PHE A 823 32.87 3.13 32.06
C PHE A 823 31.42 3.46 31.68
N VAL A 824 30.58 3.69 32.69
CA VAL A 824 29.28 4.33 32.50
C VAL A 824 29.52 5.84 32.50
N VAL A 825 29.55 6.47 31.33
CA VAL A 825 29.33 7.92 31.27
C VAL A 825 27.85 8.13 31.59
N LYS A 826 27.53 8.47 32.84
CA LYS A 826 26.21 9.01 33.19
C LYS A 826 26.20 10.48 32.76
N PRO A 827 25.54 10.88 31.67
CA PRO A 827 25.26 12.29 31.45
C PRO A 827 24.46 12.82 32.65
N LYS A 828 24.72 14.05 33.08
CA LYS A 828 23.98 14.72 34.17
C LYS A 828 22.49 14.97 33.85
N VAL A 829 22.00 14.53 32.69
CA VAL A 829 20.60 14.58 32.27
C VAL A 829 20.20 13.21 31.70
N PRO A 830 19.05 12.64 32.08
CA PRO A 830 18.71 11.25 31.76
C PRO A 830 18.35 11.08 30.27
N SER A 831 19.30 10.72 29.42
CA SER A 831 19.02 10.14 28.10
C SER A 831 19.13 8.61 28.16
N ARG A 832 18.11 7.92 27.64
CA ARG A 832 17.86 6.47 27.84
C ARG A 832 18.81 5.48 27.16
N ASN A 833 19.88 5.90 26.50
CA ASN A 833 20.77 4.98 25.79
C ASN A 833 22.21 5.12 26.28
N SER A 834 22.68 4.11 27.01
CA SER A 834 24.09 3.94 27.40
C SER A 834 24.72 2.91 26.46
N PHE A 835 25.89 3.21 25.89
CA PHE A 835 26.73 2.21 25.20
C PHE A 835 28.03 1.99 25.97
N VAL A 836 28.53 0.75 25.90
CA VAL A 836 29.64 0.23 26.70
C VAL A 836 30.91 0.21 25.85
N SER A 837 31.97 0.87 26.29
CA SER A 837 33.35 0.56 25.86
C SER A 837 33.92 -0.50 26.78
N VAL A 838 34.57 -1.53 26.22
CA VAL A 838 35.20 -2.61 27.00
C VAL A 838 36.71 -2.41 27.04
N LYS A 839 37.26 -2.34 28.26
CA LYS A 839 38.70 -2.42 28.55
C LYS A 839 39.04 -3.88 28.82
N VAL A 840 40.00 -4.46 28.10
CA VAL A 840 40.54 -5.78 28.42
C VAL A 840 41.93 -5.62 29.01
N ILE A 841 42.10 -6.02 30.28
CA ILE A 841 43.42 -6.11 30.92
C ILE A 841 43.76 -7.60 31.03
N LEU A 842 44.81 -8.04 30.34
CA LEU A 842 45.38 -9.38 30.49
C LEU A 842 46.49 -9.35 31.55
N GLY A 843 46.18 -9.77 32.77
CA GLY A 843 47.17 -9.99 33.84
C GLY A 843 47.41 -11.49 34.07
N ASN A 844 48.68 -11.89 34.23
CA ASN A 844 49.01 -13.17 34.87
C ASN A 844 48.79 -13.03 36.38
N ILE A 845 48.32 -14.09 37.04
CA ILE A 845 48.43 -14.22 38.50
C ILE A 845 49.90 -14.42 38.84
#